data_AF-A0A0C9T0V4-F1
#
_entry.id   AF-A0A0C9T0V4-F1
#
_cell.length_a   1.000
_cell.length_b   1.000
_cell.length_c   1.000
_cell.angle_alpha   90.00
_cell.angle_beta   90.00
_cell.angle_gamma   90.00
#
_symmetry.space_group_name_H-M   'P 1'
#
loop_
_entity.id
_entity.type
_entity.pdbx_description
1 polymer ?
#
loop_
_entity_poly.entity_id
_entity_poly.type
_entity_poly.pdbx_seq_one_letter_code
_entity_poly.pdbx_strand_id
1 'polypeptide(L)'
;MLKRGGRGHDEGGVEATTPGELAVVCPACPDAAVNLPADWEDAPQERRFLYRFFVAFDACFRLKRRIVSSEHRDPGLGCGWAYFVPDLVYRKWVSTQGDQKEINTCTGLSAVDHANDRVQSGYAQTDLQRGERYCNMDWAFASMFKHQHARQPTVVSYDIACQWHRNLEARLAALPPIVRLIIPSSIFWYAIPKLHIHSHIIKCQIKYSFDWLAGAGRTDGEGVERAWANMGPVCTSTREMGPVLATTRWMTTGVIGIGRSSALKKKLLKAIPERIKHQAAYEAFTESQEGGHVDEWRAMVLDFERDGRNPNPYHLPKSGLTEADVRLDLARQDAELVASGTPALHNVSASGFVVAGLDLEEQQRRIRIQATSPWAPAAPEGSEAARLRTNLTSSQETDITQLRTKLARNIARFRSLQATYMPIALRRLADRPAGTEAAEHPENEPLYLPSALNQEDLKACTPGLGSIEDKLRDAQCAMSLERLRVQLHIKSRYLTYKQFETRHQHMAIRTRTLITRNETKIQLHAAKYQDARKAKISLAGGDASAVGLRELKKEDCRCMEDSEELERRAQKRQAQYARRRGLEARDRREEGIADRERLESDTARIGHGEGARVATVSWIWSGADDAQVLDALRVEWAKAWSRARRWDEESSGPSAGKGGGIWRVRTRRVPGRLPIPRR
;
A
#
# COMPACT_ATOMS: atom_id res chain seq x y z
N MET A 1 6.27 -20.09 37.41
CA MET A 1 7.06 -18.84 37.25
C MET A 1 7.65 -18.36 38.56
N LEU A 2 6.89 -18.29 39.65
CA LEU A 2 7.35 -17.82 40.98
C LEU A 2 8.72 -18.39 41.40
N LYS A 3 8.93 -19.72 41.28
CA LYS A 3 10.24 -20.35 41.55
C LYS A 3 11.37 -19.81 40.66
N ARG A 4 11.11 -19.58 39.38
CA ARG A 4 12.10 -19.04 38.42
C ARG A 4 12.36 -17.55 38.65
N GLY A 5 11.34 -16.80 39.04
CA GLY A 5 11.44 -15.39 39.43
C GLY A 5 11.94 -15.17 40.86
N GLY A 6 12.27 -16.25 41.60
CA GLY A 6 12.81 -16.14 42.95
C GLY A 6 11.85 -15.61 44.02
N ARG A 7 10.54 -15.49 43.74
CA ARG A 7 9.56 -14.86 44.65
C ARG A 7 9.40 -15.55 46.00
N GLY A 8 9.78 -16.83 46.11
CA GLY A 8 9.82 -17.54 47.38
C GLY A 8 10.96 -17.12 48.32
N HIS A 9 11.90 -16.30 47.84
CA HIS A 9 12.99 -15.71 48.64
C HIS A 9 12.79 -14.21 48.87
N ASP A 10 11.69 -13.63 48.41
CA ASP A 10 11.31 -12.26 48.70
C ASP A 10 10.76 -12.20 50.14
N GLU A 11 11.14 -11.17 50.91
CA GLU A 11 10.69 -10.98 52.29
C GLU A 11 9.15 -10.82 52.39
N GLY A 12 8.51 -10.26 51.36
CA GLY A 12 7.06 -10.17 51.24
C GLY A 12 6.38 -11.42 50.68
N GLY A 13 7.16 -12.45 50.31
CA GLY A 13 6.67 -13.71 49.76
C GLY A 13 5.97 -13.60 48.40
N VAL A 14 5.15 -14.60 48.08
CA VAL A 14 4.44 -14.69 46.79
C VAL A 14 3.39 -13.59 46.65
N GLU A 15 2.67 -13.25 47.72
CA GLU A 15 1.59 -12.25 47.70
C GLU A 15 2.10 -10.83 47.42
N ALA A 16 3.37 -10.54 47.71
CA ALA A 16 4.00 -9.27 47.36
C ALA A 16 4.33 -9.12 45.86
N THR A 17 4.07 -10.14 45.03
CA THR A 17 4.38 -10.09 43.59
C THR A 17 3.49 -9.05 42.89
N THR A 18 4.14 -8.05 42.30
CA THR A 18 3.48 -6.94 41.62
C THR A 18 3.18 -7.25 40.14
N PRO A 19 2.27 -6.51 39.48
CA PRO A 19 1.98 -6.71 38.08
C PRO A 19 3.22 -6.57 37.18
N GLY A 20 3.41 -7.51 36.25
CA GLY A 20 4.54 -7.54 35.31
C GLY A 20 5.86 -8.08 35.86
N GLU A 21 5.99 -8.29 37.17
CA GLU A 21 7.27 -8.60 37.84
C GLU A 21 7.89 -9.96 37.44
N LEU A 22 7.08 -10.91 37.02
CA LEU A 22 7.52 -12.22 36.52
C LEU A 22 7.81 -12.23 35.01
N ALA A 23 7.63 -11.10 34.31
CA ALA A 23 7.92 -11.03 32.88
C ALA A 23 9.44 -11.03 32.64
N VAL A 24 9.89 -11.85 31.68
CA VAL A 24 11.29 -11.81 31.24
C VAL A 24 11.44 -10.66 30.25
N VAL A 25 12.19 -9.64 30.64
CA VAL A 25 12.54 -8.50 29.79
C VAL A 25 13.46 -8.96 28.66
N CYS A 26 13.26 -8.40 27.47
CA CYS A 26 14.10 -8.68 26.31
C CYS A 26 15.47 -8.02 26.48
N PRO A 27 16.58 -8.79 26.60
CA PRO A 27 17.92 -8.20 26.79
C PRO A 27 18.45 -7.43 25.57
N ALA A 28 17.82 -7.62 24.40
CA ALA A 28 18.19 -6.96 23.15
C ALA A 28 17.40 -5.67 22.88
N CYS A 29 16.26 -5.47 23.56
CA CYS A 29 15.50 -4.23 23.43
C CYS A 29 16.24 -3.10 24.17
N PRO A 30 16.22 -1.86 23.64
CA PRO A 30 16.81 -0.71 24.32
C PRO A 30 16.08 -0.47 25.64
N ASP A 31 16.86 -0.39 26.73
CA ASP A 31 16.41 -0.17 28.09
C ASP A 31 17.39 0.78 28.80
N ALA A 32 16.87 1.96 29.19
CA ALA A 32 17.63 3.02 29.83
C ALA A 32 18.36 2.58 31.12
N ALA A 33 17.82 1.59 31.83
CA ALA A 33 18.41 1.10 33.08
C ALA A 33 19.43 -0.04 32.87
N VAL A 34 19.49 -0.63 31.67
CA VAL A 34 20.24 -1.88 31.44
C VAL A 34 21.31 -1.74 30.36
N ASN A 35 20.95 -1.29 29.15
CA ASN A 35 21.82 -1.41 27.97
C ASN A 35 21.94 -0.13 27.12
N LEU A 36 21.43 1.00 27.60
CA LEU A 36 21.68 2.32 27.00
C LEU A 36 22.83 3.06 27.71
N PRO A 37 23.62 3.88 26.99
CA PRO A 37 24.61 4.79 27.61
C PRO A 37 23.93 5.80 28.54
N ALA A 38 24.59 6.26 29.61
CA ALA A 38 23.98 7.18 30.58
C ALA A 38 23.56 8.55 29.98
N ASP A 39 24.25 8.99 28.92
CA ASP A 39 24.06 10.24 28.20
C ASP A 39 23.14 10.10 26.97
N TRP A 40 22.39 8.99 26.86
CA TRP A 40 21.56 8.71 25.69
C TRP A 40 20.48 9.78 25.43
N GLU A 41 20.00 10.46 26.48
CA GLU A 41 18.99 11.54 26.38
C GLU A 41 19.54 12.81 25.69
N ASP A 42 20.83 13.09 25.91
CA ASP A 42 21.52 14.25 25.38
C ASP A 42 22.08 14.01 23.97
N ALA A 43 21.83 12.81 23.41
CA ALA A 43 22.29 12.46 22.08
C ALA A 43 21.79 13.46 21.03
N PRO A 44 22.66 13.85 20.08
CA PRO A 44 22.28 14.71 18.95
C PRO A 44 21.09 14.13 18.21
N GLN A 45 20.20 14.99 17.70
CA GLN A 45 18.96 14.58 17.03
C GLN A 45 19.19 13.52 15.95
N GLU A 46 20.27 13.66 15.19
CA GLU A 46 20.69 12.75 14.13
C GLU A 46 21.06 11.34 14.61
N ARG A 47 21.40 11.16 15.89
CA ARG A 47 21.81 9.87 16.47
C ARG A 47 20.78 9.27 17.42
N ARG A 48 19.75 10.04 17.80
CA ARG A 48 18.66 9.55 18.68
C ARG A 48 17.97 8.30 18.16
N PHE A 49 18.01 8.05 16.85
CA PHE A 49 17.44 6.84 16.27
C PHE A 49 18.10 5.55 16.75
N LEU A 50 19.37 5.59 17.17
CA LEU A 50 20.10 4.44 17.71
C LEU A 50 19.49 3.90 19.01
N TYR A 51 18.76 4.76 19.73
CA TYR A 51 18.13 4.44 21.01
C TYR A 51 16.63 4.22 20.87
N ARG A 52 16.08 4.14 19.66
CA ARG A 52 14.64 3.98 19.49
C ARG A 52 14.14 2.61 19.88
N PHE A 53 13.07 2.58 20.66
CA PHE A 53 12.30 1.39 20.96
C PHE A 53 11.27 1.15 19.85
N PHE A 54 11.31 -0.03 19.23
CA PHE A 54 10.35 -0.42 18.20
C PHE A 54 9.33 -1.39 18.77
N VAL A 55 8.05 -1.07 18.61
CA VAL A 55 6.94 -1.92 19.03
C VAL A 55 6.00 -2.13 17.86
N ALA A 56 5.56 -3.38 17.67
CA ALA A 56 4.52 -3.72 16.71
C ALA A 56 3.27 -4.19 17.44
N PHE A 57 2.13 -3.61 17.08
CA PHE A 57 0.80 -3.97 17.56
C PHE A 57 0.05 -4.70 16.45
N ASP A 58 -0.61 -5.79 16.83
CA ASP A 58 -1.48 -6.58 15.97
C ASP A 58 -2.36 -7.48 16.87
N ALA A 59 -3.54 -7.82 16.37
CA ALA A 59 -4.50 -8.67 17.07
C ALA A 59 -4.74 -9.98 16.33
N CYS A 60 -4.63 -11.10 17.05
CA CYS A 60 -4.90 -12.42 16.47
C CYS A 60 -6.33 -12.89 16.69
N PHE A 61 -7.15 -12.78 15.65
CA PHE A 61 -8.53 -13.30 15.67
C PHE A 61 -8.66 -14.82 15.55
N ARG A 62 -7.55 -15.54 15.36
CA ARG A 62 -7.54 -17.01 15.26
C ARG A 62 -7.54 -17.68 16.63
N LEU A 63 -7.06 -16.98 17.67
CA LEU A 63 -7.00 -17.51 19.03
C LEU A 63 -8.35 -17.28 19.71
N LYS A 64 -9.22 -18.28 19.63
CA LYS A 64 -10.56 -18.28 20.20
C LYS A 64 -10.64 -19.28 21.33
N ARG A 65 -11.47 -18.98 22.32
CA ARG A 65 -11.78 -19.88 23.44
C ARG A 65 -13.26 -20.25 23.40
N ARG A 66 -13.59 -21.52 23.63
CA ARG A 66 -14.99 -21.95 23.78
C ARG A 66 -15.51 -21.61 25.18
N ILE A 67 -16.84 -21.49 25.31
CA ILE A 67 -17.50 -21.28 26.61
C ILE A 67 -17.60 -22.63 27.36
N VAL A 68 -16.46 -23.17 27.77
CA VAL A 68 -16.39 -24.50 28.43
C VAL A 68 -16.19 -24.43 29.95
N SER A 69 -15.71 -23.30 30.48
CA SER A 69 -15.46 -23.10 31.92
C SER A 69 -15.53 -21.62 32.34
N SER A 70 -15.57 -21.36 33.65
CA SER A 70 -15.68 -20.04 34.30
C SER A 70 -14.52 -19.76 35.26
N GLU A 71 -14.29 -18.49 35.58
CA GLU A 71 -13.24 -18.08 36.55
C GLU A 71 -13.43 -18.73 37.93
N HIS A 72 -14.69 -18.97 38.33
CA HIS A 72 -14.98 -19.67 39.59
C HIS A 72 -14.56 -21.14 39.56
N ARG A 73 -14.70 -21.82 38.41
CA ARG A 73 -14.33 -23.23 38.26
C ARG A 73 -12.84 -23.43 38.02
N ASP A 74 -12.23 -22.54 37.25
CA ASP A 74 -10.81 -22.56 36.90
C ASP A 74 -10.18 -21.18 37.15
N PRO A 75 -9.89 -20.81 38.42
CA PRO A 75 -9.37 -19.50 38.76
C PRO A 75 -7.93 -19.33 38.28
N GLY A 76 -7.59 -18.08 38.00
CA GLY A 76 -6.27 -17.74 37.50
C GLY A 76 -5.14 -17.76 38.50
N LEU A 77 -4.12 -18.57 38.21
CA LEU A 77 -2.89 -18.60 39.00
C LEU A 77 -1.91 -17.51 38.51
N GLY A 78 -2.06 -16.30 39.07
CA GLY A 78 -1.12 -15.19 38.86
C GLY A 78 -1.43 -14.28 37.67
N CYS A 79 -2.72 -14.05 37.37
CA CYS A 79 -3.15 -13.05 36.39
C CYS A 79 -2.55 -11.68 36.69
N GLY A 80 -1.94 -11.03 35.70
CA GLY A 80 -1.27 -9.74 35.91
C GLY A 80 0.21 -9.82 36.27
N TRP A 81 0.74 -10.95 36.78
CA TRP A 81 2.12 -11.02 37.28
C TRP A 81 3.19 -11.10 36.19
N ALA A 82 2.84 -11.47 34.98
CA ALA A 82 3.77 -11.50 33.85
C ALA A 82 3.23 -10.61 32.72
N TYR A 83 3.23 -11.07 31.47
CA TYR A 83 2.92 -10.21 30.33
C TYR A 83 1.43 -10.21 29.91
N PHE A 84 0.53 -10.73 30.75
CA PHE A 84 -0.92 -10.50 30.65
C PHE A 84 -1.35 -9.48 31.70
N VAL A 85 -2.32 -8.63 31.36
CA VAL A 85 -2.87 -7.62 32.28
C VAL A 85 -3.77 -8.23 33.36
N PRO A 86 -3.96 -7.57 34.51
CA PRO A 86 -4.92 -8.01 35.52
C PRO A 86 -6.37 -8.08 34.95
N ASP A 87 -6.92 -9.29 34.88
CA ASP A 87 -8.16 -9.60 34.15
C ASP A 87 -9.39 -8.85 34.69
N LEU A 88 -9.61 -8.85 36.01
CA LEU A 88 -10.81 -8.26 36.62
C LEU A 88 -10.93 -6.76 36.37
N VAL A 89 -9.82 -6.04 36.51
CA VAL A 89 -9.78 -4.58 36.33
C VAL A 89 -9.99 -4.23 34.87
N TYR A 90 -9.33 -4.97 33.97
CA TYR A 90 -9.49 -4.81 32.53
C TYR A 90 -10.93 -5.06 32.08
N ARG A 91 -11.54 -6.18 32.49
CA ARG A 91 -12.94 -6.50 32.13
C ARG A 91 -13.93 -5.46 32.64
N LYS A 92 -13.73 -4.95 33.87
CA LYS A 92 -14.56 -3.86 34.43
C LYS A 92 -14.43 -2.59 33.61
N TRP A 93 -13.23 -2.26 33.13
CA TRP A 93 -13.05 -1.13 32.22
C TRP A 93 -13.79 -1.36 30.90
N VAL A 94 -13.54 -2.49 30.24
CA VAL A 94 -14.16 -2.81 28.95
C VAL A 94 -15.68 -2.82 29.03
N SER A 95 -16.29 -3.29 30.13
CA SER A 95 -17.75 -3.28 30.29
C SER A 95 -18.36 -1.88 30.40
N THR A 96 -17.57 -0.86 30.80
CA THR A 96 -18.01 0.55 30.78
C THR A 96 -17.95 1.16 29.38
N GLN A 97 -17.24 0.53 28.45
CA GLN A 97 -17.09 1.02 27.10
C GLN A 97 -18.25 0.51 26.24
N GLY A 98 -19.00 1.44 25.65
CA GLY A 98 -20.09 1.12 24.72
C GLY A 98 -19.61 0.54 23.39
N ASP A 99 -20.52 0.40 22.43
CA ASP A 99 -20.17 -0.04 21.08
C ASP A 99 -19.34 1.04 20.36
N GLN A 100 -18.05 0.75 20.18
CA GLN A 100 -17.14 1.56 19.38
C GLN A 100 -17.15 1.03 17.94
N LYS A 101 -17.97 1.64 17.07
CA LYS A 101 -17.93 1.33 15.63
C LYS A 101 -16.79 2.12 14.99
N GLU A 102 -15.78 1.41 14.53
CA GLU A 102 -14.63 2.02 13.86
C GLU A 102 -15.00 2.44 12.44
N ILE A 103 -14.72 3.71 12.11
CA ILE A 103 -14.97 4.26 10.77
C ILE A 103 -13.69 4.09 9.95
N ASN A 104 -13.73 3.19 8.98
CA ASN A 104 -12.62 3.00 8.05
C ASN A 104 -12.53 4.16 7.06
N THR A 105 -11.63 5.11 7.32
CA THR A 105 -11.37 6.22 6.37
C THR A 105 -10.48 5.81 5.19
N CYS A 106 -9.88 4.62 5.23
CA CYS A 106 -9.01 4.10 4.17
C CYS A 106 -9.77 3.03 3.37
N THR A 107 -10.22 3.38 2.17
CA THR A 107 -10.88 2.44 1.25
C THR A 107 -9.89 1.36 0.80
N GLY A 108 -9.90 0.19 1.44
CA GLY A 108 -8.99 -0.92 1.12
C GLY A 108 -8.80 -1.94 2.24
N LEU A 109 -9.12 -1.59 3.49
CA LEU A 109 -9.01 -2.49 4.65
C LEU A 109 -10.28 -3.32 4.85
N SER A 110 -10.53 -4.31 3.98
CA SER A 110 -11.63 -5.26 4.21
C SER A 110 -11.43 -6.07 5.51
N ALA A 111 -10.20 -6.14 6.03
CA ALA A 111 -9.88 -6.81 7.28
C ALA A 111 -10.57 -6.17 8.50
N VAL A 112 -10.61 -4.84 8.57
CA VAL A 112 -11.22 -4.11 9.69
C VAL A 112 -12.76 -4.18 9.60
N ASP A 113 -13.31 -4.04 8.39
CA ASP A 113 -14.76 -4.22 8.16
C ASP A 113 -15.19 -5.65 8.56
N HIS A 114 -14.45 -6.68 8.12
CA HIS A 114 -14.72 -8.06 8.50
C HIS A 114 -14.48 -8.36 9.99
N ALA A 115 -13.57 -7.65 10.66
CA ALA A 115 -13.33 -7.80 12.09
C ALA A 115 -14.50 -7.24 12.92
N ASN A 116 -15.10 -6.14 12.47
CA ASN A 116 -16.24 -5.48 13.15
C ASN A 116 -17.57 -6.24 13.01
N ASP A 117 -17.73 -7.03 11.95
CA ASP A 117 -18.96 -7.77 11.66
C ASP A 117 -19.02 -9.17 12.28
N ARG A 118 -17.89 -9.71 12.75
CA ARG A 118 -17.82 -11.10 13.25
C ARG A 118 -18.12 -11.20 14.75
N VAL A 119 -19.40 -11.28 15.10
CA VAL A 119 -19.84 -11.92 16.35
C VAL A 119 -20.15 -13.38 16.05
N GLN A 120 -19.38 -14.32 16.60
CA GLN A 120 -19.61 -15.76 16.39
C GLN A 120 -20.18 -16.40 17.67
N SER A 121 -21.40 -16.94 17.57
CA SER A 121 -22.06 -17.68 18.65
C SER A 121 -21.27 -18.92 19.08
N GLY A 122 -21.27 -19.24 20.38
CA GLY A 122 -20.62 -20.43 20.97
C GLY A 122 -19.16 -20.28 21.41
N TYR A 123 -18.55 -19.11 21.24
CA TYR A 123 -17.21 -18.79 21.74
C TYR A 123 -17.29 -17.80 22.92
N ALA A 124 -16.41 -17.96 23.89
CA ALA A 124 -16.26 -16.99 24.97
C ALA A 124 -15.73 -15.69 24.37
N GLN A 125 -16.24 -14.54 24.84
CA GLN A 125 -15.57 -13.26 24.63
C GLN A 125 -14.18 -13.38 25.27
N THR A 126 -13.16 -13.55 24.43
CA THR A 126 -11.76 -13.44 24.84
C THR A 126 -11.40 -11.96 24.97
N ASP A 127 -10.14 -11.64 25.27
CA ASP A 127 -9.66 -10.27 25.58
C ASP A 127 -10.10 -9.21 24.55
N LEU A 128 -10.41 -9.62 23.32
CA LEU A 128 -11.05 -8.82 22.27
C LEU A 128 -12.50 -9.26 22.04
N GLN A 129 -13.46 -8.49 22.53
CA GLN A 129 -14.88 -8.86 22.54
C GLN A 129 -15.52 -8.74 21.14
N ARG A 130 -15.04 -7.78 20.34
CA ARG A 130 -15.49 -7.52 18.98
C ARG A 130 -14.42 -6.73 18.24
N GLY A 131 -13.85 -7.28 17.18
CA GLY A 131 -12.81 -6.60 16.41
C GLY A 131 -11.64 -6.10 17.27
N GLU A 132 -11.01 -5.02 16.80
CA GLU A 132 -9.81 -4.39 17.38
C GLU A 132 -10.14 -3.09 18.15
N ARG A 133 -11.25 -3.08 18.92
CA ARG A 133 -11.71 -1.87 19.63
C ARG A 133 -10.57 -1.12 20.28
N TYR A 134 -10.54 0.20 20.05
CA TYR A 134 -9.49 1.06 20.58
C TYR A 134 -9.33 0.96 22.09
N CYS A 135 -10.42 0.75 22.85
CA CYS A 135 -10.32 0.55 24.31
C CYS A 135 -9.39 -0.61 24.72
N ASN A 136 -9.33 -1.68 23.93
CA ASN A 136 -8.51 -2.85 24.20
C ASN A 136 -7.04 -2.57 23.85
N MET A 137 -6.81 -1.98 22.68
CA MET A 137 -5.48 -1.63 22.20
C MET A 137 -4.85 -0.52 23.05
N ASP A 138 -5.62 0.49 23.45
CA ASP A 138 -5.17 1.58 24.32
C ASP A 138 -4.78 1.05 25.70
N TRP A 139 -5.55 0.10 26.27
CA TRP A 139 -5.21 -0.53 27.55
C TRP A 139 -3.92 -1.34 27.46
N ALA A 140 -3.76 -2.14 26.41
CA ALA A 140 -2.57 -2.93 26.18
C ALA A 140 -1.33 -2.04 25.99
N PHE A 141 -1.47 -0.97 25.20
CA PHE A 141 -0.45 0.05 24.99
C PHE A 141 -0.02 0.69 26.31
N ALA A 142 -0.98 1.21 27.08
CA ALA A 142 -0.70 1.91 28.32
C ALA A 142 -0.06 1.01 29.38
N SER A 143 -0.55 -0.23 29.49
CA SER A 143 -0.01 -1.23 30.41
C SER A 143 1.44 -1.58 30.10
N MET A 144 1.80 -1.71 28.81
CA MET A 144 3.17 -2.00 28.40
C MET A 144 4.11 -0.82 28.64
N PHE A 145 3.71 0.39 28.26
CA PHE A 145 4.56 1.59 28.37
C PHE A 145 4.75 2.08 29.81
N LYS A 146 3.92 1.63 30.77
CA LYS A 146 4.14 1.87 32.21
C LYS A 146 5.48 1.31 32.71
N HIS A 147 5.99 0.27 32.06
CA HIS A 147 7.27 -0.36 32.38
C HIS A 147 8.43 0.16 31.52
N GLN A 148 8.21 1.19 30.69
CA GLN A 148 9.21 1.78 29.82
C GLN A 148 9.60 3.17 30.30
N HIS A 149 10.83 3.59 29.98
CA HIS A 149 11.29 4.92 30.35
C HIS A 149 10.46 6.00 29.62
N ALA A 150 9.94 6.98 30.37
CA ALA A 150 8.97 7.96 29.85
C ALA A 150 9.50 8.81 28.69
N ARG A 151 10.83 8.97 28.59
CA ARG A 151 11.50 9.75 27.53
C ARG A 151 12.05 8.89 26.39
N GLN A 152 11.81 7.57 26.40
CA GLN A 152 12.34 6.66 25.39
C GLN A 152 11.73 6.96 24.01
N PRO A 153 12.55 7.34 23.01
CA PRO A 153 12.08 7.53 21.63
C PRO A 153 11.49 6.23 21.11
N THR A 154 10.27 6.27 20.58
CA THR A 154 9.49 5.07 20.28
C THR A 154 8.88 5.11 18.90
N VAL A 155 9.04 4.02 18.14
CA VAL A 155 8.34 3.79 16.88
C VAL A 155 7.28 2.71 17.08
N VAL A 156 6.03 3.05 16.81
CA VAL A 156 4.87 2.18 16.96
C VAL A 156 4.38 1.77 15.57
N SER A 157 4.46 0.47 15.29
CA SER A 157 3.92 -0.15 14.08
C SER A 157 2.52 -0.69 14.35
N TYR A 158 1.54 -0.33 13.52
CA TYR A 158 0.19 -0.89 13.59
C TYR A 158 -0.52 -0.75 12.23
N ASP A 159 -1.27 -1.76 11.80
CA ASP A 159 -1.98 -1.79 10.52
C ASP A 159 -2.87 -0.56 10.33
N ILE A 160 -3.61 -0.20 11.38
CA ILE A 160 -4.49 0.98 11.38
C ILE A 160 -3.88 2.17 12.12
N ALA A 161 -2.55 2.25 12.21
CA ALA A 161 -1.86 3.37 12.87
C ALA A 161 -2.43 4.72 12.39
N CYS A 162 -2.61 4.91 11.08
CA CYS A 162 -3.14 6.13 10.47
C CYS A 162 -4.52 6.61 10.98
N GLN A 163 -5.28 5.72 11.63
CA GLN A 163 -6.57 5.98 12.25
C GLN A 163 -6.44 6.02 13.78
N TRP A 164 -5.84 4.98 14.35
CA TRP A 164 -5.77 4.75 15.79
C TRP A 164 -5.05 5.85 16.56
N HIS A 165 -3.90 6.35 16.06
CA HIS A 165 -3.08 7.31 16.83
C HIS A 165 -3.67 8.72 16.94
N ARG A 166 -4.62 9.10 16.07
CA ARG A 166 -5.06 10.51 15.92
C ARG A 166 -5.57 11.14 17.20
N ASN A 167 -6.31 10.37 18.00
CA ASN A 167 -6.85 10.80 19.30
C ASN A 167 -6.26 9.99 20.46
N LEU A 168 -5.12 9.32 20.23
CA LEU A 168 -4.56 8.39 21.21
C LEU A 168 -4.19 9.10 22.52
N GLU A 169 -3.56 10.26 22.46
CA GLU A 169 -3.16 11.02 23.66
C GLU A 169 -4.34 11.32 24.58
N ALA A 170 -5.44 11.83 24.01
CA ALA A 170 -6.66 12.10 24.77
C ALA A 170 -7.26 10.81 25.37
N ARG A 171 -7.25 9.71 24.62
CA ARG A 171 -7.77 8.41 25.11
C ARG A 171 -6.90 7.83 26.23
N LEU A 172 -5.57 7.91 26.11
CA LEU A 172 -4.64 7.44 27.14
C LEU A 172 -4.73 8.27 28.42
N ALA A 173 -4.94 9.59 28.31
CA ALA A 173 -5.17 10.47 29.46
C ALA A 173 -6.51 10.18 30.16
N ALA A 174 -7.54 9.77 29.40
CA ALA A 174 -8.85 9.40 29.92
C ALA A 174 -8.89 8.00 30.58
N LEU A 175 -7.84 7.19 30.43
CA LEU A 175 -7.78 5.86 31.06
C LEU A 175 -7.86 5.95 32.60
N PRO A 176 -8.31 4.85 33.25
CA PRO A 176 -8.34 4.77 34.71
C PRO A 176 -6.96 5.00 35.33
N PRO A 177 -6.86 5.61 36.52
CA PRO A 177 -5.58 5.98 37.15
C PRO A 177 -4.55 4.85 37.23
N ILE A 178 -4.99 3.60 37.34
CA ILE A 178 -4.12 2.43 37.44
C ILE A 178 -3.25 2.18 36.20
N VAL A 179 -3.75 2.54 35.01
CA VAL A 179 -3.07 2.37 33.71
C VAL A 179 -2.97 3.67 32.90
N ARG A 180 -3.40 4.80 33.48
CA ARG A 180 -3.33 6.10 32.82
C ARG A 180 -1.90 6.39 32.40
N LEU A 181 -1.75 6.82 31.15
CA LEU A 181 -0.45 7.13 30.56
C LEU A 181 -0.53 8.48 29.86
N ILE A 182 0.45 9.34 30.13
CA ILE A 182 0.64 10.59 29.41
C ILE A 182 1.88 10.40 28.54
N ILE A 183 1.70 10.46 27.23
CA ILE A 183 2.79 10.31 26.26
C ILE A 183 3.12 11.67 25.63
N PRO A 184 4.40 12.06 25.55
CA PRO A 184 4.78 13.23 24.79
C PRO A 184 4.82 12.89 23.30
N SER A 185 3.97 13.53 22.49
CA SER A 185 3.84 13.24 21.05
C SER A 185 5.15 13.43 20.26
N SER A 186 6.09 14.22 20.77
CA SER A 186 7.38 14.54 20.12
C SER A 186 8.37 13.38 20.05
N ILE A 187 8.18 12.33 20.84
CA ILE A 187 9.07 11.16 20.87
C ILE A 187 8.42 9.88 20.33
N PHE A 188 7.17 9.97 19.84
CA PHE A 188 6.43 8.85 19.28
C PHE A 188 6.25 9.02 17.77
N TRP A 189 6.70 8.03 17.02
CA TRP A 189 6.43 7.93 15.59
C TRP A 189 5.54 6.74 15.31
N TYR A 190 4.62 6.89 14.36
CA TYR A 190 3.69 5.84 13.98
C TYR A 190 3.96 5.42 12.54
N ALA A 191 3.98 4.12 12.31
CA ALA A 191 4.16 3.53 11.00
C ALA A 191 3.19 2.37 10.78
N ILE A 192 2.94 2.05 9.52
CA ILE A 192 2.16 0.88 9.12
C ILE A 192 3.15 -0.14 8.54
N PRO A 193 3.03 -1.44 8.88
CA PRO A 193 3.87 -2.49 8.31
C PRO A 193 3.91 -2.46 6.77
N LYS A 194 5.06 -2.82 6.18
CA LYS A 194 5.34 -2.63 4.74
C LYS A 194 4.42 -3.41 3.79
N LEU A 195 3.85 -4.52 4.23
CA LEU A 195 2.87 -5.28 3.46
C LEU A 195 1.51 -4.60 3.52
N HIS A 196 1.12 -4.13 4.71
CA HIS A 196 -0.19 -3.54 4.97
C HIS A 196 -0.36 -2.14 4.45
N ILE A 197 0.69 -1.31 4.49
CA ILE A 197 0.70 0.08 3.99
C ILE A 197 0.13 0.17 2.56
N HIS A 198 0.35 -0.84 1.72
CA HIS A 198 -0.12 -0.88 0.34
C HIS A 198 -1.64 -0.96 0.19
N SER A 199 -2.36 -1.41 1.23
CA SER A 199 -3.83 -1.44 1.27
C SER A 199 -4.44 -0.10 1.69
N HIS A 200 -3.63 0.91 2.01
CA HIS A 200 -4.10 2.24 2.37
C HIS A 200 -4.09 3.21 1.19
N ILE A 201 -4.83 4.31 1.31
CA ILE A 201 -4.80 5.43 0.36
C ILE A 201 -3.39 6.03 0.25
N ILE A 202 -3.07 6.64 -0.90
CA ILE A 202 -1.74 7.21 -1.19
C ILE A 202 -1.26 8.15 -0.08
N LYS A 203 -2.14 8.99 0.48
CA LYS A 203 -1.83 9.89 1.59
C LYS A 203 -1.26 9.16 2.82
N CYS A 204 -1.74 7.95 3.11
CA CYS A 204 -1.20 7.14 4.19
C CYS A 204 0.13 6.49 3.81
N GLN A 205 0.26 6.01 2.56
CA GLN A 205 1.49 5.38 2.05
C GLN A 205 2.70 6.30 2.13
N ILE A 206 2.51 7.59 1.85
CA ILE A 206 3.59 8.58 1.89
C ILE A 206 3.87 9.14 3.29
N LYS A 207 2.96 8.94 4.26
CA LYS A 207 3.08 9.49 5.62
C LYS A 207 3.51 8.46 6.67
N TYR A 208 3.02 7.23 6.56
CA TYR A 208 3.20 6.19 7.57
C TYR A 208 4.10 5.03 7.10
N SER A 209 4.81 5.19 5.99
CA SER A 209 5.74 4.16 5.51
C SER A 209 7.05 4.17 6.29
N PHE A 210 7.51 2.98 6.67
CA PHE A 210 8.86 2.76 7.22
C PHE A 210 9.99 3.20 6.29
N ASP A 211 9.78 3.19 4.97
CA ASP A 211 10.82 3.61 4.01
C ASP A 211 11.10 5.12 4.11
N TRP A 212 10.12 5.91 4.56
CA TRP A 212 10.21 7.36 4.66
C TRP A 212 10.39 7.85 6.10
N LEU A 213 10.31 6.94 7.09
CA LEU A 213 10.45 7.30 8.50
C LEU A 213 11.92 7.44 8.89
N ALA A 214 12.35 8.66 9.17
CA ALA A 214 13.70 8.98 9.65
C ALA A 214 14.10 8.09 10.81
N GLY A 215 15.24 7.40 10.79
CA GLY A 215 15.69 6.58 11.92
C GLY A 215 15.02 5.21 12.05
N ALA A 216 14.28 4.75 11.04
CA ALA A 216 13.65 3.43 11.04
C ALA A 216 14.52 2.29 10.48
N GLY A 217 15.66 2.63 9.86
CA GLY A 217 16.49 1.66 9.16
C GLY A 217 15.72 0.86 8.09
N ARG A 218 15.97 -0.45 8.00
CA ARG A 218 15.24 -1.37 7.11
C ARG A 218 14.20 -2.21 7.85
N THR A 219 13.62 -1.67 8.92
CA THR A 219 12.52 -2.30 9.66
C THR A 219 11.31 -2.51 8.77
N ASP A 220 10.71 -3.71 8.81
CA ASP A 220 9.53 -4.05 8.00
C ASP A 220 8.19 -3.93 8.74
N GLY A 221 8.20 -4.01 10.07
CA GLY A 221 6.98 -4.00 10.90
C GLY A 221 6.19 -5.32 10.91
N GLU A 222 6.58 -6.31 10.12
CA GLU A 222 5.84 -7.58 9.88
C GLU A 222 6.18 -8.69 10.89
N GLY A 223 7.04 -8.39 11.87
CA GLY A 223 7.55 -9.39 12.80
C GLY A 223 6.47 -10.12 13.59
N VAL A 224 5.41 -9.39 13.98
CA VAL A 224 4.29 -9.92 14.76
C VAL A 224 3.47 -10.95 13.96
N GLU A 225 3.25 -10.72 12.67
CA GLU A 225 2.52 -11.66 11.81
C GLU A 225 3.26 -12.99 11.59
N ARG A 226 4.58 -12.93 11.46
CA ARG A 226 5.43 -14.12 11.34
C ARG A 226 5.31 -15.01 12.58
N ALA A 227 5.07 -14.42 13.76
CA ALA A 227 4.78 -15.17 14.96
C ALA A 227 3.41 -15.85 14.89
N TRP A 228 2.37 -15.19 14.36
CA TRP A 228 1.04 -15.78 14.20
C TRP A 228 1.03 -17.03 13.32
N ALA A 229 1.84 -17.07 12.26
CA ALA A 229 1.96 -18.25 11.40
C ALA A 229 2.34 -19.51 12.20
N ASN A 230 3.16 -19.36 13.24
CA ASN A 230 3.58 -20.46 14.11
C ASN A 230 2.58 -20.77 15.25
N MET A 231 1.57 -19.92 15.46
CA MET A 231 0.61 -20.09 16.56
C MET A 231 -0.60 -20.97 16.21
N GLY A 232 -0.81 -21.31 14.94
CA GLY A 232 -1.94 -22.16 14.51
C GLY A 232 -2.14 -23.44 15.36
N PRO A 233 -1.10 -24.27 15.58
CA PRO A 233 -1.19 -25.46 16.42
C PRO A 233 -1.38 -25.18 17.92
N VAL A 234 -1.01 -24.00 18.40
CA VAL A 234 -1.23 -23.61 19.80
C VAL A 234 -2.68 -23.20 20.01
N CYS A 235 -3.26 -22.49 19.05
CA CYS A 235 -4.66 -22.06 19.10
C CYS A 235 -5.63 -23.24 19.24
N THR A 236 -5.36 -24.40 18.64
CA THR A 236 -6.23 -25.58 18.76
C THR A 236 -6.20 -26.16 20.17
N SER A 237 -5.02 -26.16 20.82
CA SER A 237 -4.86 -26.64 22.20
C SER A 237 -5.50 -25.69 23.22
N THR A 238 -5.36 -24.37 23.04
CA THR A 238 -5.89 -23.37 23.99
C THR A 238 -7.39 -23.14 23.86
N ARG A 239 -8.00 -23.55 22.74
CA ARG A 239 -9.42 -23.32 22.46
C ARG A 239 -10.37 -24.04 23.41
N GLU A 240 -9.99 -25.23 23.88
CA GLU A 240 -10.78 -26.06 24.78
C GLU A 240 -10.41 -25.85 26.27
N MET A 241 -9.51 -24.91 26.57
CA MET A 241 -9.04 -24.67 27.94
C MET A 241 -9.91 -23.65 28.68
N GLY A 242 -9.93 -23.75 30.02
CA GLY A 242 -10.52 -22.77 30.92
C GLY A 242 -9.86 -21.38 30.79
N PRO A 243 -10.45 -20.32 31.39
CA PRO A 243 -10.07 -18.93 31.16
C PRO A 243 -8.59 -18.64 31.33
N VAL A 244 -7.88 -19.36 32.21
CA VAL A 244 -6.54 -18.95 32.64
C VAL A 244 -5.40 -19.90 32.24
N LEU A 245 -5.66 -21.16 31.91
CA LEU A 245 -4.58 -22.10 31.56
C LEU A 245 -3.85 -21.77 30.24
N ALA A 246 -4.42 -20.91 29.38
CA ALA A 246 -3.76 -20.43 28.14
C ALA A 246 -2.50 -19.57 28.41
N THR A 247 -2.29 -19.13 29.65
CA THR A 247 -1.29 -18.12 30.04
C THR A 247 0.10 -18.65 30.40
N THR A 248 0.48 -19.91 30.11
CA THR A 248 1.79 -20.45 30.53
C THR A 248 2.72 -20.92 29.41
N ARG A 249 2.23 -21.16 28.18
CA ARG A 249 3.05 -21.78 27.11
C ARG A 249 3.88 -20.80 26.27
N TRP A 250 3.52 -19.51 26.29
CA TRP A 250 4.11 -18.44 25.47
C TRP A 250 5.45 -17.90 26.02
N MET A 251 5.78 -18.22 27.28
CA MET A 251 7.00 -17.75 27.96
C MET A 251 8.30 -18.31 27.38
N THR A 252 8.24 -19.38 26.58
CA THR A 252 9.42 -20.13 26.15
C THR A 252 9.95 -19.71 24.78
N THR A 253 9.12 -19.11 23.91
CA THR A 253 9.48 -18.88 22.50
C THR A 253 10.28 -17.60 22.26
N GLY A 254 10.05 -16.53 23.04
CA GLY A 254 10.70 -15.23 22.85
C GLY A 254 12.18 -15.20 23.24
N VAL A 255 12.52 -15.77 24.40
CA VAL A 255 13.89 -15.74 24.95
C VAL A 255 14.86 -16.62 24.15
N ILE A 256 14.39 -17.75 23.60
CA ILE A 256 15.20 -18.67 22.80
C ILE A 256 15.52 -18.08 21.40
N GLY A 257 14.64 -17.23 20.86
CA GLY A 257 14.84 -16.59 19.55
C GLY A 257 15.97 -15.55 19.52
N ILE A 258 16.15 -14.81 20.62
CA ILE A 258 17.18 -13.77 20.77
C ILE A 258 18.59 -14.38 20.80
N GLY A 259 18.72 -15.63 21.28
CA GLY A 259 19.98 -16.40 21.27
C GLY A 259 20.56 -16.68 19.88
N ARG A 260 19.85 -16.37 18.79
CA ARG A 260 20.38 -16.42 17.43
C ARG A 260 21.09 -15.11 17.07
N SER A 261 22.24 -14.87 17.69
CA SER A 261 23.24 -13.86 17.31
C SER A 261 23.54 -13.79 15.79
N SER A 262 23.23 -14.87 15.05
CA SER A 262 23.31 -14.92 13.59
C SER A 262 22.32 -14.02 12.84
N ALA A 263 21.15 -13.67 13.40
CA ALA A 263 20.13 -12.90 12.68
C ALA A 263 20.54 -11.43 12.49
N LEU A 264 21.00 -10.77 13.57
CA LEU A 264 21.52 -9.39 13.51
C LEU A 264 22.76 -9.31 12.63
N LYS A 265 23.69 -10.27 12.77
CA LYS A 265 24.86 -10.38 11.89
C LYS A 265 24.48 -10.52 10.42
N LYS A 266 23.49 -11.36 10.08
CA LYS A 266 23.00 -11.51 8.70
C LYS A 266 22.39 -10.22 8.14
N LYS A 267 21.64 -9.49 8.97
CA LYS A 267 21.09 -8.18 8.57
C LYS A 267 22.20 -7.17 8.30
N LEU A 268 23.19 -7.06 9.19
CA LEU A 268 24.33 -6.16 9.00
C LEU A 268 25.15 -6.52 7.75
N LEU A 269 25.46 -7.80 7.54
CA LEU A 269 26.18 -8.27 6.35
C LEU A 269 25.42 -8.00 5.04
N LYS A 270 24.07 -7.95 5.10
CA LYS A 270 23.24 -7.52 3.97
C LYS A 270 23.22 -6.00 3.81
N ALA A 271 23.19 -5.26 4.91
CA ALA A 271 23.06 -3.80 4.89
C ALA A 271 24.28 -3.10 4.28
N ILE A 272 25.49 -3.63 4.51
CA ILE A 272 26.73 -3.04 3.98
C ILE A 272 26.74 -2.92 2.45
N PRO A 273 26.57 -4.01 1.66
CA PRO A 273 26.57 -3.91 0.20
C PRO A 273 25.38 -3.12 -0.34
N GLU A 274 24.20 -3.25 0.27
CA GLU A 274 23.02 -2.49 -0.16
C GLU A 274 23.19 -0.99 0.09
N ARG A 275 23.79 -0.60 1.22
CA ARG A 275 24.15 0.81 1.47
C ARG A 275 25.05 1.35 0.38
N ILE A 276 26.13 0.66 0.03
CA ILE A 276 27.07 1.12 -1.01
C ILE A 276 26.33 1.33 -2.33
N LYS A 277 25.51 0.35 -2.72
CA LYS A 277 24.73 0.40 -3.96
C LYS A 277 23.73 1.55 -3.98
N HIS A 278 22.93 1.71 -2.93
CA HIS A 278 21.92 2.75 -2.86
C HIS A 278 22.52 4.15 -2.71
N GLN A 279 23.66 4.27 -2.01
CA GLN A 279 24.42 5.50 -1.92
C GLN A 279 24.95 5.91 -3.30
N ALA A 280 25.60 5.00 -4.03
CA ALA A 280 26.09 5.26 -5.38
C ALA A 280 24.96 5.63 -6.35
N ALA A 281 23.81 4.95 -6.28
CA ALA A 281 22.64 5.28 -7.10
C ALA A 281 22.06 6.66 -6.77
N TYR A 282 22.04 7.05 -5.50
CA TYR A 282 21.62 8.38 -5.06
C TYR A 282 22.59 9.48 -5.50
N GLU A 283 23.90 9.25 -5.39
CA GLU A 283 24.95 10.18 -5.82
C GLU A 283 24.86 10.41 -7.34
N ALA A 284 24.80 9.32 -8.13
CA ALA A 284 24.65 9.41 -9.58
C ALA A 284 23.36 10.14 -10.01
N PHE A 285 22.24 9.93 -9.31
CA PHE A 285 21.02 10.69 -9.55
C PHE A 285 21.26 12.17 -9.22
N THR A 286 21.84 12.47 -8.05
CA THR A 286 22.09 13.86 -7.62
C THR A 286 23.00 14.60 -8.59
N GLU A 287 24.06 13.97 -9.08
CA GLU A 287 24.96 14.52 -10.11
C GLU A 287 24.22 14.81 -11.42
N SER A 288 23.25 13.97 -11.80
CA SER A 288 22.47 14.17 -13.02
C SER A 288 21.45 15.31 -12.94
N GLN A 289 21.28 15.95 -11.77
CA GLN A 289 20.32 17.04 -11.55
C GLN A 289 21.02 18.42 -11.49
N GLU A 290 21.97 18.70 -12.39
CA GLU A 290 22.85 19.88 -12.46
C GLU A 290 22.18 21.28 -12.31
N GLY A 291 20.85 21.37 -12.17
CA GLY A 291 20.03 22.59 -12.09
C GLY A 291 19.69 23.15 -10.70
N GLY A 292 20.47 22.91 -9.64
CA GLY A 292 20.35 23.66 -8.38
C GLY A 292 19.15 23.38 -7.45
N HIS A 293 18.16 22.57 -7.85
CA HIS A 293 16.97 22.27 -7.04
C HIS A 293 17.20 21.25 -5.90
N VAL A 294 18.35 20.57 -5.89
CA VAL A 294 18.68 19.51 -4.93
C VAL A 294 18.67 20.01 -3.48
N ASP A 295 19.18 21.22 -3.23
CA ASP A 295 19.23 21.78 -1.89
C ASP A 295 17.83 22.14 -1.35
N GLU A 296 16.95 22.62 -2.23
CA GLU A 296 15.54 22.88 -1.90
C GLU A 296 14.82 21.56 -1.56
N TRP A 297 15.03 20.51 -2.35
CA TRP A 297 14.42 19.20 -2.10
C TRP A 297 14.94 18.57 -0.81
N ARG A 298 16.24 18.73 -0.52
CA ARG A 298 16.86 18.29 0.73
C ARG A 298 16.25 19.01 1.93
N ALA A 299 16.14 20.34 1.86
CA ALA A 299 15.52 21.14 2.92
C ALA A 299 14.06 20.70 3.15
N MET A 300 13.29 20.51 2.08
CA MET A 300 11.89 20.06 2.18
C MET A 300 11.76 18.72 2.89
N VAL A 301 12.64 17.75 2.62
CA VAL A 301 12.63 16.46 3.30
C VAL A 301 13.02 16.59 4.77
N LEU A 302 14.06 17.36 5.10
CA LEU A 302 14.48 17.58 6.50
C LEU A 302 13.42 18.30 7.32
N ASP A 303 12.77 19.30 6.74
CA ASP A 303 11.69 20.06 7.37
C ASP A 303 10.45 19.19 7.58
N PHE A 304 10.16 18.28 6.65
CA PHE A 304 9.12 17.29 6.82
C PHE A 304 9.46 16.25 7.90
N GLU A 305 10.69 15.75 7.95
CA GLU A 305 11.15 14.78 8.96
C GLU A 305 11.16 15.35 10.39
N ARG A 306 11.33 16.67 10.54
CA ARG A 306 11.36 17.33 11.85
C ARG A 306 10.02 17.28 12.58
N ASP A 307 8.96 17.78 11.93
CA ASP A 307 7.66 17.99 12.58
C ASP A 307 6.46 17.37 11.82
N GLY A 308 6.66 16.88 10.59
CA GLY A 308 5.60 16.27 9.77
C GLY A 308 4.43 17.21 9.41
N ARG A 309 4.55 18.51 9.71
CA ARG A 309 3.57 19.57 9.42
C ARG A 309 3.80 20.24 8.08
N ASN A 310 5.04 20.24 7.60
CA ASN A 310 5.44 20.80 6.32
C ASN A 310 4.88 19.97 5.14
N PRO A 311 4.85 20.53 3.91
CA PRO A 311 4.42 19.81 2.73
C PRO A 311 5.19 18.49 2.58
N ASN A 312 4.46 17.40 2.30
CA ASN A 312 5.09 16.09 2.20
C ASN A 312 5.92 16.01 0.89
N PRO A 313 7.24 15.79 0.98
CA PRO A 313 8.13 15.78 -0.18
C PRO A 313 7.85 14.61 -1.14
N TYR A 314 7.18 13.57 -0.67
CA TYR A 314 6.82 12.38 -1.45
C TYR A 314 5.44 12.50 -2.10
N HIS A 315 4.71 13.60 -1.85
CA HIS A 315 3.42 13.87 -2.48
C HIS A 315 3.61 14.55 -3.84
N LEU A 316 3.05 13.94 -4.88
CA LEU A 316 2.86 14.58 -6.19
C LEU A 316 1.68 15.54 -6.10
N PRO A 317 1.83 16.84 -6.43
CA PRO A 317 0.71 17.76 -6.50
C PRO A 317 -0.37 17.27 -7.47
N LYS A 318 -1.64 17.63 -7.20
CA LYS A 318 -2.73 17.33 -8.14
C LYS A 318 -2.49 18.13 -9.42
N SER A 319 -2.39 17.45 -10.56
CA SER A 319 -2.22 18.12 -11.86
C SER A 319 -3.59 18.53 -12.42
N GLY A 320 -3.90 19.82 -12.39
CA GLY A 320 -5.05 20.42 -13.08
C GLY A 320 -6.41 20.27 -12.39
N LEU A 321 -7.45 20.79 -13.05
CA LEU A 321 -8.84 20.67 -12.64
C LEU A 321 -9.35 19.25 -12.90
N THR A 322 -10.07 18.67 -11.94
CA THR A 322 -10.72 17.37 -12.16
C THR A 322 -12.01 17.55 -12.97
N GLU A 323 -12.49 16.47 -13.61
CA GLU A 323 -13.81 16.43 -14.26
C GLU A 323 -14.92 16.88 -13.31
N ALA A 324 -14.80 16.60 -12.01
CA ALA A 324 -15.76 17.04 -11.01
C ALA A 324 -15.68 18.55 -10.74
N ASP A 325 -14.47 19.12 -10.72
CA ASP A 325 -14.27 20.56 -10.55
C ASP A 325 -14.81 21.32 -11.76
N VAL A 326 -14.53 20.85 -12.99
CA VAL A 326 -15.07 21.45 -14.21
C VAL A 326 -16.60 21.34 -14.26
N ARG A 327 -17.18 20.21 -13.86
CA ARG A 327 -18.64 20.06 -13.76
C ARG A 327 -19.25 21.01 -12.73
N LEU A 328 -18.58 21.26 -11.61
CA LEU A 328 -19.02 22.20 -10.59
C LEU A 328 -18.99 23.64 -11.11
N ASP A 329 -17.93 24.03 -11.80
CA ASP A 329 -17.82 25.37 -12.37
C ASP A 329 -18.84 25.63 -13.49
N LEU A 330 -19.11 24.63 -14.34
CA LEU A 330 -20.18 24.70 -15.33
C LEU A 330 -21.57 24.81 -14.67
N ALA A 331 -21.82 24.05 -13.60
CA ALA A 331 -23.08 24.14 -12.86
C ALA A 331 -23.28 25.50 -12.17
N ARG A 332 -22.19 26.14 -11.71
CA ARG A 332 -22.23 27.51 -11.18
C ARG A 332 -22.57 28.53 -12.27
N GLN A 333 -21.93 28.43 -13.44
CA GLN A 333 -22.22 29.29 -14.59
C GLN A 333 -23.68 29.13 -15.05
N ASP A 334 -24.21 27.91 -15.09
CA ASP A 334 -25.62 27.68 -15.40
C ASP A 334 -26.56 28.32 -14.37
N ALA A 335 -26.23 28.23 -13.07
CA ALA A 335 -27.01 28.87 -12.01
C ALA A 335 -26.99 30.41 -12.11
N GLU A 336 -25.85 31.00 -12.48
CA GLU A 336 -25.72 32.45 -12.72
C GLU A 336 -26.57 32.90 -13.91
N LEU A 337 -26.60 32.14 -15.01
CA LEU A 337 -27.43 32.43 -16.18
C LEU A 337 -28.93 32.36 -15.86
N VAL A 338 -29.34 31.44 -15.00
CA VAL A 338 -30.71 31.36 -14.49
C VAL A 338 -31.02 32.56 -13.59
N ALA A 339 -30.10 32.94 -12.71
CA ALA A 339 -30.27 34.10 -11.82
C ALA A 339 -30.33 35.43 -12.61
N SER A 340 -29.65 35.53 -13.75
CA SER A 340 -29.69 36.70 -14.63
C SER A 340 -30.94 36.77 -15.50
N GLY A 341 -31.84 35.78 -15.43
CA GLY A 341 -33.10 35.74 -16.19
C GLY A 341 -32.93 35.34 -17.65
N THR A 342 -31.82 34.70 -18.03
CA THR A 342 -31.59 34.24 -19.41
C THR A 342 -32.59 33.12 -19.75
N PRO A 343 -33.35 33.20 -20.87
CA PRO A 343 -34.32 32.17 -21.22
C PRO A 343 -33.64 30.84 -21.54
N ALA A 344 -34.09 29.77 -20.89
CA ALA A 344 -33.58 28.42 -21.11
C ALA A 344 -34.20 27.79 -22.36
N LEU A 345 -33.36 27.22 -23.23
CA LEU A 345 -33.79 26.48 -24.42
C LEU A 345 -34.51 25.16 -24.09
N HIS A 346 -34.13 24.51 -22.99
CA HIS A 346 -34.68 23.25 -22.52
C HIS A 346 -34.54 23.14 -20.99
N ASN A 347 -35.22 22.19 -20.36
CA ASN A 347 -35.09 21.93 -18.91
C ASN A 347 -33.71 21.36 -18.49
N VAL A 348 -32.87 20.98 -19.45
CA VAL A 348 -31.49 20.53 -19.26
C VAL A 348 -30.62 21.61 -19.86
N SER A 349 -29.62 22.12 -19.14
CA SER A 349 -28.70 23.15 -19.63
C SER A 349 -27.80 22.63 -20.77
N ALA A 350 -27.20 23.55 -21.54
CA ALA A 350 -26.23 23.20 -22.58
C ALA A 350 -25.04 22.41 -22.00
N SER A 351 -24.59 22.75 -20.79
CA SER A 351 -23.52 22.02 -20.11
C SER A 351 -23.96 20.60 -19.69
N GLY A 352 -25.19 20.47 -19.17
CA GLY A 352 -25.79 19.19 -18.81
C GLY A 352 -25.96 18.26 -20.01
N PHE A 353 -26.30 18.82 -21.18
CA PHE A 353 -26.39 18.08 -22.44
C PHE A 353 -25.03 17.49 -22.87
N VAL A 354 -23.95 18.28 -22.87
CA VAL A 354 -22.61 17.78 -23.22
C VAL A 354 -22.14 16.72 -22.22
N VAL A 355 -22.35 16.94 -20.92
CA VAL A 355 -22.02 15.97 -19.87
C VAL A 355 -22.76 14.65 -20.08
N ALA A 356 -24.06 14.68 -20.38
CA ALA A 356 -24.85 13.49 -20.67
C ALA A 356 -24.31 12.71 -21.87
N GLY A 357 -23.88 13.42 -22.92
CA GLY A 357 -23.24 12.81 -24.09
C GLY A 357 -21.90 12.16 -23.79
N LEU A 358 -21.04 12.79 -22.97
CA LEU A 358 -19.78 12.21 -22.52
C LEU A 358 -19.99 10.99 -21.59
N ASP A 359 -21.01 11.01 -20.75
CA ASP A 359 -21.38 9.88 -19.89
C ASP A 359 -21.91 8.69 -20.71
N LEU A 360 -22.54 8.95 -21.86
CA LEU A 360 -22.90 7.91 -22.83
C LEU A 360 -21.68 7.35 -23.54
N GLU A 361 -20.74 8.19 -23.98
CA GLU A 361 -19.48 7.74 -24.59
C GLU A 361 -18.69 6.82 -23.64
N GLU A 362 -18.65 7.15 -22.35
CA GLU A 362 -18.04 6.30 -21.32
C GLU A 362 -18.77 4.95 -21.17
N GLN A 363 -20.11 4.93 -21.25
CA GLN A 363 -20.89 3.68 -21.25
C GLN A 363 -20.60 2.82 -22.48
N GLN A 364 -20.54 3.43 -23.67
CA GLN A 364 -20.19 2.74 -24.91
C GLN A 364 -18.79 2.10 -24.81
N ARG A 365 -17.80 2.87 -24.33
CA ARG A 365 -16.42 2.40 -24.11
C ARG A 365 -16.36 1.22 -23.15
N ARG A 366 -17.09 1.30 -22.05
CA ARG A 366 -17.16 0.22 -21.05
C ARG A 366 -17.74 -1.06 -21.63
N ILE A 367 -18.85 -0.98 -22.35
CA ILE A 367 -19.48 -2.14 -22.98
C ILE A 367 -18.53 -2.74 -24.03
N ARG A 368 -17.90 -1.92 -24.88
CA ARG A 368 -16.96 -2.39 -25.91
C ARG A 368 -15.79 -3.19 -25.33
N ILE A 369 -15.20 -2.71 -24.24
CA ILE A 369 -14.10 -3.37 -23.54
C ILE A 369 -14.58 -4.62 -22.76
N GLN A 370 -15.82 -4.64 -22.28
CA GLN A 370 -16.39 -5.83 -21.61
C GLN A 370 -16.80 -6.93 -22.60
N ALA A 371 -17.33 -6.54 -23.76
CA ALA A 371 -17.73 -7.45 -24.83
C ALA A 371 -16.51 -8.03 -25.57
N THR A 372 -15.43 -7.26 -25.69
CA THR A 372 -14.14 -7.72 -26.22
C THR A 372 -13.33 -8.33 -25.08
N SER A 373 -13.40 -9.65 -24.88
CA SER A 373 -12.75 -10.34 -23.74
C SER A 373 -11.32 -9.85 -23.44
N PRO A 374 -10.93 -9.63 -22.16
CA PRO A 374 -9.59 -9.17 -21.75
C PRO A 374 -8.41 -10.10 -22.11
N TRP A 375 -8.64 -11.23 -22.77
CA TRP A 375 -7.67 -12.33 -22.92
C TRP A 375 -7.10 -12.55 -24.32
N ALA A 376 -7.32 -11.66 -25.30
CA ALA A 376 -6.79 -11.89 -26.65
C ALA A 376 -5.71 -10.86 -27.04
N PRO A 377 -4.43 -11.26 -27.20
CA PRO A 377 -3.61 -10.66 -28.25
C PRO A 377 -4.25 -10.95 -29.61
N ALA A 378 -4.06 -10.05 -30.59
CA ALA A 378 -4.55 -10.23 -31.95
C ALA A 378 -4.02 -11.55 -32.51
N ALA A 379 -4.90 -12.53 -32.69
CA ALA A 379 -4.58 -13.76 -33.38
C ALA A 379 -5.43 -13.81 -34.66
N PRO A 380 -4.88 -14.36 -35.76
CA PRO A 380 -5.49 -14.28 -37.08
C PRO A 380 -6.94 -14.77 -37.08
N GLU A 381 -7.79 -14.09 -37.85
CA GLU A 381 -9.18 -14.48 -38.11
C GLU A 381 -9.23 -15.92 -38.60
N GLY A 382 -10.15 -16.72 -38.04
CA GLY A 382 -10.36 -18.12 -38.44
C GLY A 382 -9.64 -19.20 -37.61
N SER A 383 -8.78 -18.86 -36.65
CA SER A 383 -8.11 -19.86 -35.79
C SER A 383 -9.03 -20.55 -34.77
N GLU A 384 -8.75 -21.81 -34.39
CA GLU A 384 -9.44 -22.57 -33.32
C GLU A 384 -9.50 -21.79 -32.00
N ALA A 385 -8.40 -21.09 -31.69
CA ALA A 385 -8.29 -20.20 -30.55
C ALA A 385 -9.25 -18.99 -30.64
N ALA A 386 -9.71 -18.59 -31.82
CA ALA A 386 -10.73 -17.54 -32.04
C ALA A 386 -12.15 -18.04 -31.81
N ARG A 387 -12.40 -19.35 -31.99
CA ARG A 387 -13.70 -19.99 -31.75
C ARG A 387 -13.92 -20.31 -30.26
N LEU A 388 -12.84 -20.58 -29.51
CA LEU A 388 -12.88 -20.68 -28.04
C LEU A 388 -12.92 -19.30 -27.33
N ARG A 389 -12.70 -18.18 -28.05
CA ARG A 389 -12.71 -16.80 -27.53
C ARG A 389 -14.13 -16.25 -27.27
N THR A 390 -15.17 -16.82 -27.86
CA THR A 390 -16.53 -16.27 -27.95
C THR A 390 -17.52 -16.77 -26.92
N ASN A 391 -17.19 -17.79 -26.12
CA ASN A 391 -18.15 -18.37 -25.19
C ASN A 391 -18.12 -17.60 -23.86
N LEU A 392 -18.72 -16.41 -23.87
CA LEU A 392 -19.14 -15.74 -22.63
C LEU A 392 -20.03 -16.70 -21.86
N THR A 393 -19.94 -16.67 -20.53
CA THR A 393 -20.93 -17.42 -19.73
C THR A 393 -22.31 -16.80 -19.92
N SER A 394 -23.38 -17.58 -19.85
CA SER A 394 -24.76 -17.09 -19.97
C SER A 394 -25.04 -15.91 -19.01
N SER A 395 -24.43 -15.92 -17.82
CA SER A 395 -24.50 -14.79 -16.88
C SER A 395 -23.82 -13.53 -17.42
N GLN A 396 -22.64 -13.64 -18.02
CA GLN A 396 -21.93 -12.49 -18.61
C GLN A 396 -22.65 -11.97 -19.86
N GLU A 397 -23.22 -12.84 -20.69
CA GLU A 397 -24.06 -12.45 -21.83
C GLU A 397 -25.31 -11.70 -21.37
N THR A 398 -25.95 -12.18 -20.29
CA THR A 398 -27.10 -11.51 -19.67
C THR A 398 -26.72 -10.12 -19.19
N ASP A 399 -25.59 -9.98 -18.48
CA ASP A 399 -25.10 -8.69 -17.98
C ASP A 399 -24.83 -7.70 -19.13
N ILE A 400 -24.14 -8.14 -20.19
CA ILE A 400 -23.85 -7.31 -21.37
C ILE A 400 -25.13 -6.91 -22.08
N THR A 401 -26.08 -7.83 -22.24
CA THR A 401 -27.39 -7.56 -22.87
C THR A 401 -28.17 -6.51 -22.08
N GLN A 402 -28.22 -6.63 -20.75
CA GLN A 402 -28.86 -5.64 -19.89
C GLN A 402 -28.20 -4.25 -20.01
N LEU A 403 -26.86 -4.20 -20.07
CA LEU A 403 -26.12 -2.95 -20.28
C LEU A 403 -26.44 -2.33 -21.65
N ARG A 404 -26.50 -3.14 -22.73
CA ARG A 404 -26.89 -2.69 -24.07
C ARG A 404 -28.32 -2.15 -24.12
N THR A 405 -29.29 -2.83 -23.52
CA THR A 405 -30.69 -2.35 -23.46
C THR A 405 -30.80 -1.05 -22.68
N LYS A 406 -30.02 -0.88 -21.60
CA LYS A 406 -29.97 0.39 -20.85
C LYS A 406 -29.34 1.50 -21.70
N LEU A 407 -28.24 1.20 -22.38
CA LEU A 407 -27.55 2.15 -23.25
C LEU A 407 -28.46 2.63 -24.38
N ALA A 408 -29.13 1.74 -25.10
CA ALA A 408 -30.05 2.08 -26.19
C ALA A 408 -31.17 3.03 -25.74
N ARG A 409 -31.76 2.78 -24.56
CA ARG A 409 -32.78 3.68 -23.99
C ARG A 409 -32.21 5.06 -23.65
N ASN A 410 -30.99 5.13 -23.14
CA ASN A 410 -30.35 6.40 -22.83
C ASN A 410 -29.94 7.16 -24.09
N ILE A 411 -29.47 6.47 -25.14
CA ILE A 411 -29.19 7.07 -26.46
C ILE A 411 -30.47 7.65 -27.03
N ALA A 412 -31.59 6.91 -27.02
CA ALA A 412 -32.88 7.42 -27.50
C ALA A 412 -33.31 8.72 -26.79
N ARG A 413 -33.15 8.79 -25.46
CA ARG A 413 -33.41 10.02 -24.68
C ARG A 413 -32.45 11.15 -25.06
N PHE A 414 -31.19 10.84 -25.31
CA PHE A 414 -30.19 11.81 -25.75
C PHE A 414 -30.49 12.35 -27.15
N ARG A 415 -31.06 11.54 -28.06
CA ARG A 415 -31.51 12.02 -29.38
C ARG A 415 -32.59 13.10 -29.28
N SER A 416 -33.51 13.00 -28.31
CA SER A 416 -34.49 14.06 -28.05
C SER A 416 -33.84 15.38 -27.64
N LEU A 417 -32.78 15.33 -26.82
CA LEU A 417 -32.02 16.53 -26.46
C LEU A 417 -31.20 17.08 -27.63
N GLN A 418 -30.63 16.19 -28.46
CA GLN A 418 -29.92 16.59 -29.67
C GLN A 418 -30.81 17.33 -30.68
N ALA A 419 -32.09 16.98 -30.78
CA ALA A 419 -33.02 17.71 -31.64
C ALA A 419 -33.11 19.20 -31.27
N THR A 420 -32.96 19.53 -29.98
CA THR A 420 -32.95 20.92 -29.49
C THR A 420 -31.59 21.58 -29.63
N TYR A 421 -30.52 20.90 -29.19
CA TYR A 421 -29.19 21.52 -29.06
C TYR A 421 -28.31 21.41 -30.32
N MET A 422 -28.44 20.31 -31.08
CA MET A 422 -27.59 19.95 -32.23
C MET A 422 -28.40 19.25 -33.34
N PRO A 423 -29.39 19.92 -33.97
CA PRO A 423 -30.29 19.28 -34.94
C PRO A 423 -29.56 18.73 -36.17
N ILE A 424 -28.45 19.35 -36.59
CA ILE A 424 -27.63 18.88 -37.72
C ILE A 424 -27.04 17.48 -37.49
N ALA A 425 -26.79 17.11 -36.23
CA ALA A 425 -26.26 15.79 -35.88
C ALA A 425 -27.25 14.66 -36.23
N LEU A 426 -28.57 14.92 -36.07
CA LEU A 426 -29.61 13.96 -36.44
C LEU A 426 -29.70 13.78 -37.96
N ARG A 427 -29.48 14.84 -38.73
CA ARG A 427 -29.41 14.75 -40.20
C ARG A 427 -28.23 13.89 -40.65
N ARG A 428 -27.04 14.11 -40.09
CA ARG A 428 -25.85 13.28 -40.37
C ARG A 428 -26.05 11.81 -40.00
N LEU A 429 -26.80 11.54 -38.94
CA LEU A 429 -27.16 10.19 -38.55
C LEU A 429 -28.14 9.53 -39.55
N ALA A 430 -29.11 10.30 -40.05
CA ALA A 430 -30.09 9.83 -41.04
C ALA A 430 -29.47 9.57 -42.43
N ASP A 431 -28.44 10.31 -42.80
CA ASP A 431 -27.71 10.13 -44.07
C ASP A 431 -26.83 8.85 -44.08
N ARG A 432 -26.68 8.17 -42.93
CA ARG A 432 -25.87 6.96 -42.82
C ARG A 432 -26.65 5.75 -43.35
N PRO A 433 -26.05 4.89 -44.20
CA PRO A 433 -26.73 3.67 -44.65
C PRO A 433 -27.12 2.82 -43.44
N ALA A 434 -28.39 2.40 -43.39
CA ALA A 434 -28.94 1.61 -42.31
C ALA A 434 -28.23 0.24 -42.22
N GLY A 435 -27.20 0.15 -41.38
CA GLY A 435 -26.54 -1.11 -41.05
C GLY A 435 -27.29 -1.82 -39.93
N THR A 436 -27.59 -3.11 -40.11
CA THR A 436 -28.20 -3.99 -39.11
C THR A 436 -27.42 -4.07 -37.79
N GLU A 437 -26.11 -3.76 -37.81
CA GLU A 437 -25.22 -3.81 -36.63
C GLU A 437 -25.53 -2.79 -35.52
N ALA A 438 -26.14 -1.63 -35.86
CA ALA A 438 -26.40 -0.58 -34.85
C ALA A 438 -27.51 -0.98 -33.86
N ALA A 439 -28.48 -1.79 -34.32
CA ALA A 439 -29.57 -2.28 -33.47
C ALA A 439 -29.11 -3.36 -32.48
N GLU A 440 -28.13 -4.18 -32.88
CA GLU A 440 -27.58 -5.26 -32.04
C GLU A 440 -26.47 -4.75 -31.09
N HIS A 441 -25.74 -3.69 -31.47
CA HIS A 441 -24.58 -3.17 -30.75
C HIS A 441 -24.65 -1.65 -30.54
N PRO A 442 -25.44 -1.16 -29.57
CA PRO A 442 -25.59 0.27 -29.28
C PRO A 442 -24.28 0.95 -28.87
N GLU A 443 -23.26 0.20 -28.45
CA GLU A 443 -21.91 0.71 -28.18
C GLU A 443 -21.16 1.19 -29.44
N ASN A 444 -21.61 0.82 -30.64
CA ASN A 444 -20.99 1.25 -31.91
C ASN A 444 -21.77 2.37 -32.60
N GLU A 445 -22.93 2.76 -32.06
CA GLU A 445 -23.73 3.85 -32.59
C GLU A 445 -23.02 5.20 -32.40
N PRO A 446 -22.81 6.01 -33.45
CA PRO A 446 -22.14 7.30 -33.31
C PRO A 446 -23.00 8.28 -32.52
N LEU A 447 -22.47 8.86 -31.44
CA LEU A 447 -23.20 9.85 -30.65
C LEU A 447 -23.28 11.23 -31.33
N TYR A 448 -22.33 11.58 -32.21
CA TYR A 448 -22.18 12.92 -32.79
C TYR A 448 -22.15 14.04 -31.73
N LEU A 449 -21.12 14.00 -30.88
CA LEU A 449 -20.77 15.11 -29.98
C LEU A 449 -20.24 16.31 -30.80
N PRO A 450 -20.16 17.51 -30.22
CA PRO A 450 -19.63 18.69 -30.91
C PRO A 450 -18.28 18.42 -31.62
N SER A 451 -17.37 17.67 -30.99
CA SER A 451 -16.08 17.30 -31.58
C SER A 451 -16.16 16.39 -32.82
N ALA A 452 -17.30 15.74 -33.08
CA ALA A 452 -17.50 14.84 -34.22
C ALA A 452 -18.13 15.54 -35.43
N LEU A 453 -18.44 16.83 -35.32
CA LEU A 453 -18.96 17.67 -36.39
C LEU A 453 -17.86 18.56 -36.98
N ASN A 454 -18.00 18.89 -38.27
CA ASN A 454 -17.13 19.86 -38.92
C ASN A 454 -17.44 21.28 -38.40
N GLN A 455 -16.50 22.23 -38.56
CA GLN A 455 -16.68 23.60 -38.07
C GLN A 455 -17.92 24.30 -38.65
N GLU A 456 -18.33 23.98 -39.88
CA GLU A 456 -19.56 24.52 -40.48
C GLU A 456 -20.82 23.97 -39.81
N ASP A 457 -20.87 22.66 -39.57
CA ASP A 457 -21.98 22.00 -38.88
C ASP A 457 -22.07 22.45 -37.40
N LEU A 458 -20.93 22.73 -36.77
CA LEU A 458 -20.86 23.29 -35.41
C LEU A 458 -21.48 24.68 -35.31
N LYS A 459 -21.32 25.53 -36.34
CA LYS A 459 -21.96 26.87 -36.39
C LYS A 459 -23.48 26.78 -36.48
N ALA A 460 -24.03 25.67 -36.97
CA ALA A 460 -25.47 25.41 -37.00
C ALA A 460 -26.03 24.84 -35.69
N CYS A 461 -25.17 24.59 -34.68
CA CYS A 461 -25.57 24.14 -33.35
C CYS A 461 -25.70 25.31 -32.36
N THR A 462 -26.24 25.03 -31.18
CA THR A 462 -26.30 26.02 -30.09
C THR A 462 -24.88 26.55 -29.77
N PRO A 463 -24.68 27.88 -29.66
CA PRO A 463 -23.36 28.45 -29.42
C PRO A 463 -22.77 27.99 -28.08
N GLY A 464 -21.44 27.87 -28.03
CA GLY A 464 -20.69 27.53 -26.81
C GLY A 464 -20.54 26.05 -26.51
N LEU A 465 -21.29 25.15 -27.16
CA LEU A 465 -21.20 23.69 -26.94
C LEU A 465 -19.79 23.13 -27.15
N GLY A 466 -19.08 23.59 -28.20
CA GLY A 466 -17.70 23.17 -28.47
C GLY A 466 -16.72 23.60 -27.39
N SER A 467 -16.89 24.80 -26.81
CA SER A 467 -16.04 25.29 -25.70
C SER A 467 -16.29 24.52 -24.40
N ILE A 468 -17.55 24.18 -24.13
CA ILE A 468 -17.92 23.34 -22.98
C ILE A 468 -17.29 21.94 -23.12
N GLU A 469 -17.41 21.33 -24.30
CA GLU A 469 -16.77 20.03 -24.56
C GLU A 469 -15.25 20.14 -24.40
N ASP A 470 -14.61 21.17 -24.97
CA ASP A 470 -13.16 21.35 -24.89
C ASP A 470 -12.64 21.38 -23.44
N LYS A 471 -13.27 22.18 -22.58
CA LYS A 471 -12.95 22.24 -21.13
C LYS A 471 -13.11 20.88 -20.43
N LEU A 472 -14.16 20.13 -20.76
CA LEU A 472 -14.39 18.80 -20.20
C LEU A 472 -13.37 17.79 -20.72
N ARG A 473 -12.97 17.88 -22.01
CA ARG A 473 -11.95 17.00 -22.60
C ARG A 473 -10.56 17.25 -22.00
N ASP A 474 -10.20 18.48 -21.65
CA ASP A 474 -8.95 18.77 -20.93
C ASP A 474 -8.88 18.05 -19.58
N ALA A 475 -9.93 18.19 -18.78
CA ALA A 475 -10.03 17.49 -17.50
C ALA A 475 -10.05 15.96 -17.68
N GLN A 476 -10.74 15.44 -18.70
CA GLN A 476 -10.74 14.02 -19.03
C GLN A 476 -9.34 13.51 -19.38
N CYS A 477 -8.57 14.25 -20.18
CA CYS A 477 -7.21 13.88 -20.56
C CYS A 477 -6.29 13.80 -19.32
N ALA A 478 -6.29 14.86 -18.49
CA ALA A 478 -5.48 14.92 -17.28
C ALA A 478 -5.83 13.79 -16.29
N MET A 479 -7.12 13.64 -15.97
CA MET A 479 -7.59 12.60 -15.04
C MET A 479 -7.38 11.18 -15.58
N SER A 480 -7.53 10.96 -16.89
CA SER A 480 -7.34 9.64 -17.47
C SER A 480 -5.89 9.19 -17.37
N LEU A 481 -4.92 10.10 -17.59
CA LEU A 481 -3.51 9.81 -17.37
C LEU A 481 -3.21 9.54 -15.90
N GLU A 482 -3.73 10.35 -14.97
CA GLU A 482 -3.54 10.12 -13.54
C GLU A 482 -4.10 8.75 -13.10
N ARG A 483 -5.34 8.43 -13.50
CA ARG A 483 -5.96 7.13 -13.19
C ARG A 483 -5.24 5.97 -13.87
N LEU A 484 -4.73 6.15 -15.09
CA LEU A 484 -3.91 5.17 -15.78
C LEU A 484 -2.64 4.85 -14.98
N ARG A 485 -1.91 5.88 -14.52
CA ARG A 485 -0.74 5.71 -13.63
C ARG A 485 -1.09 4.95 -12.36
N VAL A 486 -2.19 5.30 -11.70
CA VAL A 486 -2.66 4.60 -10.49
C VAL A 486 -2.96 3.13 -10.78
N GLN A 487 -3.67 2.81 -11.86
CA GLN A 487 -3.97 1.42 -12.21
C GLN A 487 -2.71 0.63 -12.58
N LEU A 488 -1.73 1.26 -13.24
CA LEU A 488 -0.43 0.64 -13.54
C LEU A 488 0.38 0.37 -12.26
N HIS A 489 0.32 1.26 -11.27
CA HIS A 489 0.89 0.97 -9.94
C HIS A 489 0.21 -0.23 -9.27
N ILE A 490 -1.12 -0.30 -9.31
CA ILE A 490 -1.88 -1.43 -8.77
C ILE A 490 -1.51 -2.73 -9.52
N LYS A 491 -1.35 -2.68 -10.85
CA LYS A 491 -0.89 -3.83 -11.66
C LYS A 491 0.46 -4.35 -11.18
N SER A 492 1.42 -3.44 -10.99
CA SER A 492 2.74 -3.77 -10.46
C SER A 492 2.64 -4.51 -9.11
N ARG A 493 1.76 -4.03 -8.21
CA ARG A 493 1.52 -4.67 -6.90
C ARG A 493 0.91 -6.05 -7.02
N TYR A 494 -0.10 -6.25 -7.87
CA TYR A 494 -0.68 -7.57 -8.08
C TYR A 494 0.33 -8.56 -8.68
N LEU A 495 1.21 -8.11 -9.58
CA LEU A 495 2.27 -8.95 -10.12
C LEU A 495 3.28 -9.37 -9.03
N THR A 496 3.67 -8.44 -8.16
CA THR A 496 4.52 -8.71 -7.00
C THR A 496 3.84 -9.69 -6.02
N TYR A 497 2.59 -9.44 -5.62
CA TYR A 497 1.82 -10.33 -4.76
C TYR A 497 1.71 -11.74 -5.35
N LYS A 498 1.38 -11.84 -6.66
CA LYS A 498 1.31 -13.12 -7.37
C LYS A 498 2.64 -13.89 -7.31
N GLN A 499 3.76 -13.18 -7.37
CA GLN A 499 5.08 -13.81 -7.36
C GLN A 499 5.47 -14.33 -5.98
N PHE A 500 5.10 -13.61 -4.92
CA PHE A 500 5.60 -13.87 -3.57
C PHE A 500 4.65 -14.67 -2.69
N GLU A 501 3.35 -14.40 -2.76
CA GLU A 501 2.35 -14.91 -1.80
C GLU A 501 1.50 -16.05 -2.36
N THR A 502 1.38 -16.15 -3.68
CA THR A 502 0.56 -17.18 -4.29
C THR A 502 1.28 -18.53 -4.30
N ARG A 503 0.90 -19.42 -3.36
CA ARG A 503 1.45 -20.78 -3.23
C ARG A 503 0.50 -21.89 -3.72
N HIS A 504 -0.80 -21.62 -3.84
CA HIS A 504 -1.83 -22.62 -4.16
C HIS A 504 -2.69 -22.21 -5.36
N GLN A 505 -3.23 -23.20 -6.09
CA GLN A 505 -4.00 -23.00 -7.33
C GLN A 505 -5.18 -22.03 -7.16
N HIS A 506 -5.93 -22.14 -6.07
CA HIS A 506 -7.08 -21.27 -5.81
C HIS A 506 -6.68 -19.79 -5.60
N MET A 507 -5.57 -19.54 -4.88
CA MET A 507 -5.03 -18.18 -4.72
C MET A 507 -4.49 -17.63 -6.05
N ALA A 508 -3.94 -18.51 -6.90
CA ALA A 508 -3.44 -18.14 -8.22
C ALA A 508 -4.56 -17.70 -9.15
N ILE A 509 -5.68 -18.43 -9.13
CA ILE A 509 -6.89 -18.08 -9.87
C ILE A 509 -7.43 -16.73 -9.39
N ARG A 510 -7.62 -16.54 -8.08
CA ARG A 510 -8.11 -15.26 -7.51
C ARG A 510 -7.22 -14.08 -7.89
N THR A 511 -5.91 -14.22 -7.74
CA THR A 511 -4.95 -13.17 -8.08
C THR A 511 -4.97 -12.87 -9.57
N ARG A 512 -5.09 -13.90 -10.42
CA ARG A 512 -5.25 -13.71 -11.87
C ARG A 512 -6.52 -12.92 -12.19
N THR A 513 -7.64 -13.24 -11.56
CA THR A 513 -8.89 -12.47 -11.71
C THR A 513 -8.72 -11.00 -11.32
N LEU A 514 -7.99 -10.72 -10.23
CA LEU A 514 -7.69 -9.33 -9.82
C LEU A 514 -6.84 -8.58 -10.84
N ILE A 515 -5.78 -9.22 -11.35
CA ILE A 515 -4.93 -8.66 -12.42
C ILE A 515 -5.77 -8.37 -13.66
N THR A 516 -6.61 -9.32 -14.08
CA THR A 516 -7.48 -9.15 -15.25
C THR A 516 -8.45 -7.99 -15.07
N ARG A 517 -9.10 -7.87 -13.90
CA ARG A 517 -10.00 -6.73 -13.60
C ARG A 517 -9.26 -5.39 -13.64
N ASN A 518 -8.01 -5.35 -13.18
CA ASN A 518 -7.19 -4.14 -13.23
C ASN A 518 -6.74 -3.82 -14.67
N GLU A 519 -6.45 -4.83 -15.49
CA GLU A 519 -6.10 -4.67 -16.90
C GLU A 519 -7.25 -4.07 -17.71
N THR A 520 -8.49 -4.48 -17.44
CA THR A 520 -9.70 -3.84 -17.99
C THR A 520 -9.77 -2.36 -17.64
N LYS A 521 -9.42 -1.97 -16.39
CA LYS A 521 -9.40 -0.56 -15.98
C LYS A 521 -8.30 0.24 -16.68
N ILE A 522 -7.13 -0.35 -16.89
CA ILE A 522 -6.03 0.27 -17.64
C ILE A 522 -6.49 0.57 -19.07
N GLN A 523 -7.12 -0.41 -19.73
CA GLN A 523 -7.67 -0.22 -21.08
C GLN A 523 -8.74 0.87 -21.12
N LEU A 524 -9.64 0.92 -20.14
CA LEU A 524 -10.66 1.97 -20.05
C LEU A 524 -10.05 3.37 -19.96
N HIS A 525 -9.09 3.58 -19.08
CA HIS A 525 -8.44 4.89 -18.93
C HIS A 525 -7.57 5.26 -20.13
N ALA A 526 -6.87 4.30 -20.74
CA ALA A 526 -6.09 4.54 -21.95
C ALA A 526 -7.00 4.93 -23.14
N ALA A 527 -8.09 4.21 -23.35
CA ALA A 527 -9.06 4.53 -24.40
C ALA A 527 -9.73 5.89 -24.15
N LYS A 528 -10.08 6.22 -22.89
CA LYS A 528 -10.63 7.53 -22.53
C LYS A 528 -9.68 8.67 -22.88
N TYR A 529 -8.40 8.53 -22.59
CA TYR A 529 -7.40 9.53 -22.98
C TYR A 529 -7.29 9.66 -24.50
N GLN A 530 -7.23 8.55 -25.23
CA GLN A 530 -7.10 8.56 -26.69
C GLN A 530 -8.32 9.21 -27.37
N ASP A 531 -9.53 8.88 -26.94
CA ASP A 531 -10.77 9.43 -27.48
C ASP A 531 -10.89 10.94 -27.15
N ALA A 532 -10.59 11.33 -25.91
CA ALA A 532 -10.63 12.73 -25.51
C ALA A 532 -9.59 13.59 -26.25
N ARG A 533 -8.38 13.05 -26.47
CA ARG A 533 -7.34 13.71 -27.28
C ARG A 533 -7.79 13.86 -28.73
N LYS A 534 -8.38 12.83 -29.34
CA LYS A 534 -8.92 12.91 -30.70
C LYS A 534 -10.00 13.99 -30.80
N ALA A 535 -10.92 14.03 -29.83
CA ALA A 535 -11.96 15.06 -29.76
C ALA A 535 -11.38 16.48 -29.69
N LYS A 536 -10.36 16.72 -28.86
CA LYS A 536 -9.68 18.04 -28.82
C LYS A 536 -9.02 18.41 -30.14
N ILE A 537 -8.36 17.46 -30.81
CA ILE A 537 -7.74 17.71 -32.13
C ILE A 537 -8.81 18.10 -33.15
N SER A 538 -9.96 17.40 -33.15
CA SER A 538 -11.08 17.74 -34.02
C SER A 538 -11.67 19.12 -33.72
N LEU A 539 -11.83 19.49 -32.44
CA LEU A 539 -12.29 20.83 -32.04
C LEU A 539 -11.30 21.93 -32.43
N ALA A 540 -9.99 21.63 -32.43
CA ALA A 540 -8.92 22.52 -32.90
C ALA A 540 -8.75 22.55 -34.43
N GLY A 541 -9.72 22.04 -35.20
CA GLY A 541 -9.66 22.05 -36.67
C GLY A 541 -8.67 21.04 -37.27
N GLY A 542 -8.28 20.02 -36.51
CA GLY A 542 -7.35 18.97 -36.94
C GLY A 542 -5.88 19.22 -36.59
N ASP A 543 -5.55 20.38 -36.00
CA ASP A 543 -4.18 20.69 -35.63
C ASP A 543 -3.77 20.01 -34.31
N ALA A 544 -2.96 18.95 -34.43
CA ALA A 544 -2.44 18.22 -33.28
C ALA A 544 -1.43 19.04 -32.45
N SER A 545 -0.79 20.06 -33.03
CA SER A 545 0.21 20.88 -32.34
C SER A 545 -0.41 21.88 -31.38
N ALA A 546 -1.57 22.43 -31.73
CA ALA A 546 -2.33 23.38 -30.91
C ALA A 546 -2.84 22.79 -29.58
N VAL A 547 -2.99 21.47 -29.48
CA VAL A 547 -3.55 20.79 -28.30
C VAL A 547 -2.51 20.55 -27.20
N GLY A 548 -1.22 20.53 -27.52
CA GLY A 548 -0.13 20.30 -26.53
C GLY A 548 -0.12 18.90 -25.87
N LEU A 549 -1.05 17.99 -26.23
CA LEU A 549 -1.16 16.66 -25.62
C LEU A 549 -0.41 15.59 -26.45
N ARG A 550 0.44 14.79 -25.78
CA ARG A 550 1.18 13.69 -26.40
C ARG A 550 0.28 12.50 -26.74
N GLU A 551 0.59 11.79 -27.81
CA GLU A 551 -0.13 10.59 -28.21
C GLU A 551 0.21 9.42 -27.25
N LEU A 552 -0.81 8.71 -26.76
CA LEU A 552 -0.64 7.54 -25.89
C LEU A 552 -0.60 6.26 -26.72
N LYS A 553 0.57 5.61 -26.78
CA LYS A 553 0.74 4.32 -27.46
C LYS A 553 0.54 3.16 -26.48
N LYS A 554 0.28 1.97 -27.01
CA LYS A 554 0.16 0.74 -26.19
C LYS A 554 1.45 0.46 -25.39
N GLU A 555 2.59 0.79 -25.97
CA GLU A 555 3.93 0.63 -25.38
C GLU A 555 4.16 1.56 -24.18
N ASP A 556 3.44 2.69 -24.11
CA ASP A 556 3.52 3.63 -23.00
C ASP A 556 2.80 3.13 -21.75
N CYS A 557 1.81 2.24 -21.90
CA CYS A 557 1.02 1.66 -20.82
C CYS A 557 1.79 0.57 -20.03
N ARG A 558 3.01 0.89 -19.60
CA ARG A 558 3.90 0.03 -18.81
C ARG A 558 3.95 0.48 -17.36
N CYS A 559 4.05 -0.48 -16.44
CA CYS A 559 4.18 -0.20 -15.02
C CYS A 559 5.44 0.64 -14.76
N MET A 560 5.36 1.58 -13.82
CA MET A 560 6.57 2.18 -13.25
C MET A 560 7.31 1.04 -12.53
N GLU A 561 8.43 0.64 -13.10
CA GLU A 561 9.25 -0.42 -12.53
C GLU A 561 10.13 0.19 -11.45
N ASP A 562 9.93 -0.26 -10.21
CA ASP A 562 10.86 0.03 -9.12
C ASP A 562 12.21 -0.57 -9.51
N SER A 563 13.26 0.26 -9.51
CA SER A 563 14.62 -0.15 -9.84
C SER A 563 15.05 -1.36 -9.00
N GLU A 564 14.64 -1.42 -7.72
CA GLU A 564 14.91 -2.57 -6.82
C GLU A 564 14.23 -3.86 -7.29
N GLU A 565 13.01 -3.78 -7.83
CA GLU A 565 12.24 -4.95 -8.26
C GLU A 565 12.75 -5.47 -9.61
N LEU A 566 13.17 -4.58 -10.51
CA LEU A 566 13.87 -4.92 -11.75
C LEU A 566 15.17 -5.66 -11.47
N GLU A 567 15.99 -5.14 -10.55
CA GLU A 567 17.26 -5.72 -10.17
C GLU A 567 17.08 -7.04 -9.42
N ARG A 568 16.11 -7.13 -8.49
CA ARG A 568 15.80 -8.39 -7.79
C ARG A 568 15.29 -9.46 -8.76
N ARG A 569 14.55 -9.07 -9.81
CA ARG A 569 14.15 -9.97 -10.91
C ARG A 569 15.32 -10.36 -11.78
N ALA A 570 16.22 -9.43 -12.11
CA ALA A 570 17.45 -9.71 -12.84
C ALA A 570 18.32 -10.71 -12.04
N GLN A 571 18.57 -10.46 -10.77
CA GLN A 571 19.32 -11.34 -9.86
C GLN A 571 18.67 -12.71 -9.69
N LYS A 572 17.33 -12.80 -9.53
CA LYS A 572 16.62 -14.09 -9.47
C LYS A 572 16.72 -14.86 -10.80
N ARG A 573 16.60 -14.18 -11.95
CA ARG A 573 16.76 -14.79 -13.27
C ARG A 573 18.20 -15.28 -13.47
N GLN A 574 19.18 -14.48 -13.06
CA GLN A 574 20.60 -14.82 -13.12
C GLN A 574 20.94 -16.02 -12.20
N ALA A 575 20.38 -16.05 -10.99
CA ALA A 575 20.53 -17.18 -10.06
C ALA A 575 19.81 -18.45 -10.54
N GLN A 576 18.64 -18.33 -11.17
CA GLN A 576 17.94 -19.45 -11.79
C GLN A 576 18.70 -19.99 -13.01
N TYR A 577 19.22 -19.10 -13.86
CA TYR A 577 20.05 -19.47 -15.00
C TYR A 577 21.36 -20.14 -14.54
N ALA A 578 22.01 -19.61 -13.50
CA ALA A 578 23.20 -20.21 -12.89
C ALA A 578 22.91 -21.58 -12.26
N ARG A 579 21.75 -21.77 -11.61
CA ARG A 579 21.30 -23.08 -11.12
C ARG A 579 21.04 -24.06 -12.25
N ARG A 580 20.39 -23.62 -13.33
CA ARG A 580 20.10 -24.48 -14.49
C ARG A 580 21.39 -24.90 -15.19
N ARG A 581 22.32 -23.96 -15.40
CA ARG A 581 23.65 -24.23 -15.94
C ARG A 581 24.50 -25.13 -15.01
N GLY A 582 24.33 -25.01 -13.69
CA GLY A 582 24.98 -25.87 -12.70
C GLY A 582 24.39 -27.28 -12.61
N LEU A 583 23.11 -27.46 -12.91
CA LEU A 583 22.45 -28.76 -13.08
C LEU A 583 22.88 -29.40 -14.41
N GLU A 584 22.88 -28.65 -15.52
CA GLU A 584 23.39 -29.07 -16.84
C GLU A 584 24.91 -29.39 -16.82
N ALA A 585 25.66 -28.84 -15.87
CA ALA A 585 27.08 -29.16 -15.63
C ALA A 585 27.28 -30.36 -14.68
N ARG A 586 26.25 -30.72 -13.89
CA ARG A 586 26.23 -31.94 -13.08
C ARG A 586 25.78 -33.15 -13.90
N ASP A 587 24.79 -33.00 -14.76
CA ASP A 587 24.36 -34.05 -15.70
C ASP A 587 25.50 -34.40 -16.68
N ARG A 588 26.25 -33.40 -17.16
CA ARG A 588 27.48 -33.63 -17.95
C ARG A 588 28.67 -34.21 -17.18
N ARG A 589 28.61 -34.29 -15.85
CA ARG A 589 29.63 -34.98 -15.03
C ARG A 589 29.26 -36.44 -14.75
N GLU A 590 28.02 -36.84 -14.96
CA GLU A 590 27.56 -38.24 -14.81
C GLU A 590 27.58 -39.01 -16.14
N GLU A 591 27.61 -38.33 -17.29
CA GLU A 591 27.87 -38.94 -18.60
C GLU A 591 29.22 -38.51 -19.18
N GLY A 592 30.23 -39.38 -19.10
CA GLY A 592 31.38 -39.35 -20.01
C GLY A 592 32.67 -38.71 -19.47
N ILE A 593 33.47 -39.54 -18.80
CA ILE A 593 34.93 -39.46 -18.85
C ILE A 593 35.34 -39.88 -20.28
N ALA A 594 35.55 -38.93 -21.18
CA ALA A 594 36.40 -39.00 -22.38
C ALA A 594 36.13 -37.78 -23.26
N ASP A 595 36.89 -36.71 -23.04
CA ASP A 595 37.65 -36.01 -24.08
C ASP A 595 38.05 -34.64 -23.56
N ARG A 596 39.33 -34.61 -23.16
CA ARG A 596 40.10 -33.43 -22.86
C ARG A 596 40.58 -32.90 -24.22
N GLU A 597 40.59 -31.58 -24.35
CA GLU A 597 41.09 -30.79 -25.50
C GLU A 597 40.08 -30.41 -26.60
N ARG A 598 39.32 -29.34 -26.36
CA ARG A 598 39.23 -28.22 -27.31
C ARG A 598 38.56 -26.99 -26.72
N LEU A 599 39.08 -25.84 -27.14
CA LEU A 599 38.52 -24.49 -27.06
C LEU A 599 38.74 -23.69 -25.76
N GLU A 600 40.00 -23.35 -25.51
CA GLU A 600 40.35 -21.96 -25.16
C GLU A 600 40.06 -21.08 -26.39
N SER A 601 38.88 -20.45 -26.45
CA SER A 601 38.55 -19.31 -27.31
C SER A 601 37.03 -19.09 -27.32
N ASP A 602 36.43 -18.64 -26.22
CA ASP A 602 35.07 -18.09 -26.25
C ASP A 602 34.75 -17.12 -25.08
N THR A 603 35.80 -16.57 -24.43
CA THR A 603 35.66 -15.47 -23.46
C THR A 603 35.53 -14.09 -24.11
N ALA A 604 35.38 -14.01 -25.43
CA ALA A 604 35.25 -12.76 -26.16
C ALA A 604 34.27 -12.89 -27.34
N ARG A 605 32.96 -13.05 -27.04
CA ARG A 605 31.81 -12.70 -27.91
C ARG A 605 30.53 -13.36 -27.37
N ILE A 606 29.97 -12.80 -26.29
CA ILE A 606 28.51 -12.83 -26.11
C ILE A 606 28.09 -11.37 -26.10
N GLY A 607 27.31 -11.03 -27.11
CA GLY A 607 27.12 -9.67 -27.60
C GLY A 607 26.65 -8.70 -26.54
N HIS A 608 27.24 -7.51 -26.64
CA HIS A 608 26.59 -6.22 -26.44
C HIS A 608 25.34 -6.08 -27.31
N GLY A 609 24.33 -6.90 -27.06
CA GLY A 609 23.01 -6.82 -27.69
C GLY A 609 21.99 -7.13 -26.62
N GLU A 610 21.09 -6.18 -26.37
CA GLU A 610 20.03 -6.18 -25.34
C GLU A 610 20.41 -5.70 -23.92
N GLY A 611 21.65 -5.25 -23.72
CA GLY A 611 22.07 -4.48 -22.52
C GLY A 611 21.80 -2.97 -22.61
N ALA A 612 21.21 -2.49 -23.71
CA ALA A 612 21.04 -1.06 -23.99
C ALA A 612 19.65 -0.73 -24.56
N ARG A 613 18.60 -1.18 -23.87
CA ARG A 613 17.44 -0.29 -23.71
C ARG A 613 17.57 0.28 -22.33
N VAL A 614 18.27 1.41 -22.23
CA VAL A 614 18.05 2.36 -21.13
C VAL A 614 16.55 2.32 -20.85
N ALA A 615 16.20 1.94 -19.63
CA ALA A 615 14.84 1.93 -19.12
C ALA A 615 14.35 3.39 -19.11
N THR A 616 14.07 3.92 -20.29
CA THR A 616 13.41 5.19 -20.49
C THR A 616 12.07 5.01 -19.81
N VAL A 617 11.89 5.70 -18.69
CA VAL A 617 10.59 5.83 -18.03
C VAL A 617 9.61 6.33 -19.10
N SER A 618 8.46 5.64 -19.31
CA SER A 618 7.49 6.12 -20.32
C SER A 618 7.12 7.56 -20.00
N TRP A 619 6.92 8.38 -21.04
CA TRP A 619 6.51 9.76 -20.87
C TRP A 619 5.20 9.88 -20.09
N ILE A 620 4.35 8.85 -20.01
CA ILE A 620 3.19 8.92 -19.13
C ILE A 620 3.60 9.12 -17.67
N TRP A 621 4.80 8.73 -17.27
CA TRP A 621 5.39 8.94 -15.95
C TRP A 621 6.25 10.21 -15.87
N SER A 622 6.55 10.83 -17.01
CA SER A 622 7.29 12.08 -17.16
C SER A 622 6.31 13.17 -17.65
N GLY A 623 5.72 13.92 -16.71
CA GLY A 623 4.63 14.88 -16.97
C GLY A 623 4.88 15.83 -18.16
N ALA A 624 3.80 16.35 -18.74
CA ALA A 624 3.83 17.19 -19.94
C ALA A 624 4.05 18.70 -19.66
N ASP A 625 4.41 19.07 -18.43
CA ASP A 625 4.84 20.42 -18.03
C ASP A 625 6.16 20.31 -17.26
N ASP A 626 7.11 21.23 -17.49
CA ASP A 626 8.41 21.27 -16.80
C ASP A 626 8.25 21.29 -15.27
N ALA A 627 7.22 21.97 -14.75
CA ALA A 627 6.90 21.98 -13.32
C ALA A 627 6.44 20.61 -12.78
N GLN A 628 5.66 19.84 -13.56
CA GLN A 628 5.22 18.50 -13.15
C GLN A 628 6.36 17.47 -13.27
N VAL A 629 7.26 17.65 -14.23
CA VAL A 629 8.50 16.86 -14.34
C VAL A 629 9.39 17.13 -13.14
N LEU A 630 9.59 18.40 -12.77
CA LEU A 630 10.34 18.78 -11.58
C LEU A 630 9.72 18.20 -10.30
N ASP A 631 8.40 18.17 -10.18
CA ASP A 631 7.71 17.53 -9.05
C ASP A 631 7.91 16.01 -9.01
N ALA A 632 7.87 15.34 -10.16
CA ALA A 632 8.13 13.90 -10.23
C ALA A 632 9.60 13.58 -9.92
N LEU A 633 10.54 14.38 -10.45
CA LEU A 633 11.96 14.26 -10.15
C LEU A 633 12.25 14.52 -8.67
N ARG A 634 11.65 15.56 -8.09
CA ARG A 634 11.71 15.84 -6.63
C ARG A 634 11.28 14.64 -5.82
N VAL A 635 10.14 14.05 -6.15
CA VAL A 635 9.60 12.89 -5.42
C VAL A 635 10.53 11.69 -5.55
N GLU A 636 11.03 11.38 -6.75
CA GLU A 636 11.94 10.24 -6.93
C GLU A 636 13.32 10.47 -6.31
N TRP A 637 13.84 11.70 -6.37
CA TRP A 637 15.06 12.10 -5.68
C TRP A 637 14.89 11.97 -4.15
N ALA A 638 13.79 12.48 -3.59
CA ALA A 638 13.49 12.39 -2.16
C ALA A 638 13.38 10.94 -1.69
N LYS A 639 12.77 10.05 -2.50
CA LYS A 639 12.72 8.62 -2.22
C LYS A 639 14.09 7.96 -2.29
N ALA A 640 14.89 8.28 -3.31
CA ALA A 640 16.25 7.76 -3.45
C ALA A 640 17.13 8.15 -2.26
N TRP A 641 17.06 9.43 -1.87
CA TRP A 641 17.79 9.96 -0.72
C TRP A 641 17.38 9.28 0.59
N SER A 642 16.07 9.14 0.81
CA SER A 642 15.55 8.46 2.00
C SER A 642 15.97 7.00 2.06
N ARG A 643 15.92 6.28 0.92
CA ARG A 643 16.39 4.88 0.84
C ARG A 643 17.87 4.76 1.20
N ALA A 644 18.73 5.63 0.66
CA ALA A 644 20.15 5.65 0.98
C ALA A 644 20.37 5.85 2.49
N ARG A 645 19.67 6.81 3.10
CA ARG A 645 19.71 7.06 4.56
C ARG A 645 19.19 5.88 5.38
N ARG A 646 18.10 5.21 4.98
CA ARG A 646 17.59 4.02 5.68
C ARG A 646 18.58 2.85 5.66
N TRP A 647 19.31 2.66 4.56
CA TRP A 647 20.38 1.67 4.50
C TRP A 647 21.63 2.09 5.28
N ASP A 648 21.95 3.39 5.30
CA ASP A 648 23.00 3.93 6.17
C ASP A 648 22.70 3.64 7.64
N GLU A 649 21.51 4.01 8.11
CA GLU A 649 21.04 3.77 9.48
C GLU A 649 21.12 2.29 9.88
N GLU A 650 20.73 1.37 8.99
CA GLU A 650 20.81 -0.09 9.25
C GLU A 650 22.27 -0.57 9.38
N SER A 651 23.22 0.07 8.67
CA SER A 651 24.65 -0.26 8.72
C SER A 651 25.38 0.44 9.87
N SER A 652 24.90 1.63 10.26
CA SER A 652 25.45 2.54 11.27
C SER A 652 24.99 2.19 12.69
N GLY A 653 24.34 1.03 12.88
CA GLY A 653 24.00 0.49 14.19
C GLY A 653 25.22 0.42 15.13
N PRO A 654 25.01 0.25 16.45
CA PRO A 654 26.03 0.46 17.50
C PRO A 654 27.34 -0.38 17.40
N SER A 655 27.54 -1.15 16.34
CA SER A 655 28.78 -1.84 16.00
C SER A 655 29.77 -1.05 15.11
N ALA A 656 29.44 0.16 14.62
CA ALA A 656 30.27 0.88 13.64
C ALA A 656 31.01 2.12 14.19
N GLY A 657 31.08 2.31 15.51
CA GLY A 657 31.95 3.30 16.14
C GLY A 657 33.35 2.74 16.40
N LYS A 658 34.38 3.37 15.84
CA LYS A 658 35.79 3.13 16.19
C LYS A 658 35.95 3.28 17.71
N GLY A 659 36.16 2.17 18.40
CA GLY A 659 36.31 2.11 19.85
C GLY A 659 35.92 0.74 20.37
N GLY A 660 36.89 -0.16 20.47
CA GLY A 660 36.66 -1.48 21.03
C GLY A 660 36.12 -1.40 22.46
N GLY A 661 35.00 -2.06 22.72
CA GLY A 661 34.63 -2.50 24.07
C GLY A 661 33.24 -2.15 24.57
N ILE A 662 32.15 -2.69 23.99
CA ILE A 662 30.82 -2.66 24.66
C ILE A 662 30.13 -4.05 24.70
N TRP A 663 30.81 -5.12 24.27
CA TRP A 663 30.41 -6.50 24.61
C TRP A 663 31.57 -7.28 25.23
N ARG A 664 32.15 -6.77 26.33
CA ARG A 664 32.68 -7.70 27.35
C ARG A 664 31.53 -8.00 28.29
N VAL A 665 30.96 -9.20 28.18
CA VAL A 665 30.24 -9.80 29.29
C VAL A 665 31.28 -10.05 30.40
N ARG A 666 31.60 -9.02 31.19
CA ARG A 666 32.17 -9.23 32.51
C ARG A 666 31.01 -9.75 33.34
N THR A 667 30.99 -11.06 33.53
CA THR A 667 30.27 -11.68 34.65
C THR A 667 30.85 -11.08 35.94
N ARG A 668 30.32 -9.93 36.38
CA ARG A 668 30.52 -9.47 37.76
C ARG A 668 29.81 -10.50 38.63
N ARG A 669 30.60 -11.40 39.24
CA ARG A 669 30.15 -12.15 40.41
C ARG A 669 29.65 -11.11 41.42
N VAL A 670 28.38 -11.19 41.78
CA VAL A 670 27.88 -10.58 43.01
C VAL A 670 28.69 -11.22 44.15
N PRO A 671 29.41 -10.43 44.98
CA PRO A 671 30.11 -10.98 46.13
C PRO A 671 29.05 -11.42 47.15
N GLY A 672 29.05 -12.71 47.54
CA GLY A 672 28.22 -13.17 48.67
C GLY A 672 27.48 -14.50 48.54
N ARG A 673 27.74 -15.35 47.53
CA ARG A 673 27.18 -16.72 47.52
C ARG A 673 28.28 -17.77 47.63
N LEU A 674 28.34 -18.42 48.80
CA LEU A 674 29.14 -19.63 49.06
C LEU A 674 28.70 -20.76 48.11
N PRO A 675 29.64 -21.53 47.54
CA PRO A 675 29.33 -22.62 46.63
C PRO A 675 28.77 -23.83 47.39
N ILE A 676 27.57 -24.29 47.02
CA ILE A 676 26.99 -25.55 47.49
C ILE A 676 27.59 -26.71 46.68
N PRO A 677 28.07 -27.79 47.32
CA PRO A 677 28.70 -28.91 46.63
C PRO A 677 27.66 -29.74 45.87
N ARG A 678 28.02 -30.12 44.63
CA ARG A 678 27.21 -31.01 43.79
C ARG A 678 27.24 -32.42 44.36
N ARG A 679 26.06 -33.03 44.52
CA ARG A 679 25.87 -34.48 44.44
C ARG A 679 25.29 -34.82 43.08
#